data_AF-A0A357K448-F1
#
_entry.id   AF-A0A357K448-F1
#
_cell.length_a   1.000
_cell.length_b   1.000
_cell.length_c   1.000
_cell.angle_alpha   90.00
_cell.angle_beta   90.00
_cell.angle_gamma   90.00
#
_symmetry.space_group_name_H-M   'P 1'
#
loop_
_entity.id
_entity.type
_entity.pdbx_description
1 polymer ?
#
loop_
_entity_poly.entity_id
_entity_poly.type
_entity_poly.pdbx_seq_one_letter_code
_entity_poly.pdbx_strand_id
1 'polypeptide(L)'
;CDCDGNQNDAIGVCGGDCLEDVNENNICDTDEQGCTDSTNPNYNPNAAFDDGSCFVGGCTFPNACNYNPEADYQIQGSCDFTSCTGCTNPEACNYDSEATIDNGLCDLPDFAYDCDANCLNDADGDGVCDELEVLGCTDGNSPNFNPYATDDDGTCLVGGCTVTAACNFDPEADYLLAGACEFSSCVGCMDANACNFDPEALVPNLALCIYPAGQFLDCDGNCTDDADGDGVCDQFEIPGCTDPEAQNYNPQATDDNGTCQAAQVGGCILPFACNYNPEANFYIPGSCEFAPCGGVAPSDNCTHPDACNFGQEGPCEFLSCVTFGCNVSVACNFNPEAQYNDGSCEYSSCAGCMNPAACDYNPEAVLAGACYDYTSCTGCTSEGADNYDPTATLSSGVCVFGGCTIPGACNFDVAANSNDGSCDFTSCVGCTDDAACNYDSGASLAGYCDYPAANFDCDGNCLLADCSAFVVEGCTDACACNFDPFANTENGSCEFESCAGCVYFTAENYDPSATRDDGSCIFEGCTDGEFATYAPQANAMNEAWCSNAPASADFNNDGTVQVEDLTQFLQAYALAAPSWGGVTWVGSACDVDPLTEEELLAAVLSNQSAGPWNPACGVPGCSYPGALNFEFNAGQDHGICLFAGCTDVEALNYDRLANVDDNTCRYDVCPDFNGDGEVQISDLMDFLLLWGN
;
A
#
# COMPACT_ATOMS: atom_id res chain seq x y z
N CYS A 1 -69.16 113.50 14.40
CA CYS A 1 -69.90 114.78 14.49
C CYS A 1 -71.21 114.66 13.68
N ASP A 2 -72.36 115.18 14.14
CA ASP A 2 -73.60 115.31 13.31
C ASP A 2 -73.61 116.65 12.53
N CYS A 3 -74.58 116.82 11.62
CA CYS A 3 -74.58 117.86 10.57
C CYS A 3 -74.65 119.31 11.10
N ASP A 4 -74.76 119.53 12.41
CA ASP A 4 -74.76 120.85 13.03
C ASP A 4 -73.56 121.09 13.97
N GLY A 5 -72.57 120.19 14.02
CA GLY A 5 -71.20 120.49 14.47
C GLY A 5 -71.01 120.92 15.94
N ASN A 6 -71.91 120.52 16.86
CA ASN A 6 -71.91 121.06 18.23
C ASN A 6 -71.74 120.03 19.36
N GLN A 7 -71.20 118.84 19.10
CA GLN A 7 -70.71 117.94 20.17
C GLN A 7 -69.37 117.28 19.80
N ASN A 8 -68.44 117.27 20.77
CA ASN A 8 -67.14 116.56 20.69
C ASN A 8 -67.36 115.04 20.81
N ASP A 9 -66.54 114.26 20.11
CA ASP A 9 -66.39 112.83 20.40
C ASP A 9 -65.50 112.61 21.64
N ALA A 10 -65.36 111.35 22.06
CA ALA A 10 -64.78 110.95 23.34
C ALA A 10 -63.27 111.23 23.49
N ILE A 11 -62.60 111.76 22.47
CA ILE A 11 -61.16 112.13 22.52
C ILE A 11 -60.88 113.60 22.20
N GLY A 12 -61.92 114.45 22.11
CA GLY A 12 -61.77 115.91 22.20
C GLY A 12 -61.16 116.62 20.98
N VAL A 13 -61.10 115.98 19.81
CA VAL A 13 -60.69 116.59 18.53
C VAL A 13 -61.62 116.09 17.39
N CYS A 14 -62.46 116.97 16.82
CA CYS A 14 -63.33 116.60 15.67
C CYS A 14 -62.48 116.54 14.38
N GLY A 15 -62.29 115.34 13.80
CA GLY A 15 -61.78 115.18 12.43
C GLY A 15 -60.74 114.10 12.11
N GLY A 16 -60.53 113.07 12.93
CA GLY A 16 -59.63 111.94 12.62
C GLY A 16 -60.34 110.73 12.01
N ASP A 17 -59.62 109.95 11.22
CA ASP A 17 -60.07 108.89 10.30
C ASP A 17 -59.65 107.46 10.75
N CYS A 18 -59.84 107.14 12.03
CA CYS A 18 -59.65 105.78 12.53
C CYS A 18 -60.73 104.86 11.94
N LEU A 19 -60.36 103.98 11.01
CA LEU A 19 -61.32 103.19 10.24
C LEU A 19 -61.80 101.93 10.98
N GLU A 20 -60.97 101.27 11.80
CA GLU A 20 -61.32 100.15 12.69
C GLU A 20 -60.39 100.11 13.94
N ASP A 21 -60.97 99.82 15.12
CA ASP A 21 -60.33 99.54 16.42
C ASP A 21 -61.05 98.30 17.00
N VAL A 22 -60.68 97.13 16.49
CA VAL A 22 -61.37 95.85 16.74
C VAL A 22 -61.12 95.35 18.15
N ASN A 23 -59.97 95.70 18.75
CA ASN A 23 -59.59 95.27 20.09
C ASN A 23 -60.04 96.25 21.20
N GLU A 24 -60.67 97.37 20.82
CA GLU A 24 -61.25 98.40 21.69
C GLU A 24 -60.25 99.03 22.67
N ASN A 25 -58.97 99.08 22.32
CA ASN A 25 -57.91 99.60 23.19
C ASN A 25 -57.66 101.11 23.02
N ASN A 26 -58.35 101.77 22.08
CA ASN A 26 -58.21 103.20 21.71
C ASN A 26 -56.93 103.56 20.94
N ILE A 27 -56.31 102.59 20.27
CA ILE A 27 -55.27 102.77 19.24
C ILE A 27 -55.86 102.23 17.93
N CYS A 28 -55.60 102.89 16.79
CA CYS A 28 -56.12 102.40 15.51
C CYS A 28 -55.39 101.12 15.12
N ASP A 29 -56.12 100.08 14.72
CA ASP A 29 -55.54 98.78 14.36
C ASP A 29 -54.48 98.91 13.25
N THR A 30 -54.61 99.89 12.35
CA THR A 30 -53.63 100.17 11.28
C THR A 30 -52.27 100.62 11.80
N ASP A 31 -52.22 101.23 12.98
CA ASP A 31 -51.01 101.69 13.66
C ASP A 31 -50.46 100.61 14.63
N GLU A 32 -51.16 99.48 14.79
CA GLU A 32 -50.77 98.32 15.60
C GLU A 32 -50.36 97.12 14.72
N GLN A 33 -49.83 97.39 13.53
CA GLN A 33 -49.33 96.39 12.60
C GLN A 33 -47.84 96.10 12.82
N GLY A 34 -47.47 94.83 12.76
CA GLY A 34 -46.08 94.37 12.84
C GLY A 34 -46.00 92.91 13.24
N CYS A 35 -44.79 92.35 13.30
CA CYS A 35 -44.62 90.95 13.70
C CYS A 35 -45.12 90.73 15.14
N THR A 36 -46.10 89.84 15.31
CA THR A 36 -46.74 89.56 16.61
C THR A 36 -46.12 88.39 17.36
N ASP A 37 -45.23 87.63 16.72
CA ASP A 37 -44.54 86.49 17.36
C ASP A 37 -43.39 86.98 18.24
N SER A 38 -43.58 86.89 19.56
CA SER A 38 -42.59 87.27 20.59
C SER A 38 -41.22 86.57 20.48
N THR A 39 -41.14 85.47 19.73
CA THR A 39 -39.90 84.72 19.50
C THR A 39 -39.17 85.12 18.21
N ASN A 40 -39.80 85.93 17.36
CA ASN A 40 -39.22 86.43 16.12
C ASN A 40 -38.25 87.60 16.39
N PRO A 41 -37.05 87.64 15.77
CA PRO A 41 -36.08 88.73 15.98
C PRO A 41 -36.59 90.14 15.65
N ASN A 42 -37.62 90.24 14.81
CA ASN A 42 -38.25 91.49 14.38
C ASN A 42 -39.48 91.86 15.24
N TYR A 43 -39.89 91.01 16.19
CA TYR A 43 -41.08 91.19 17.03
C TYR A 43 -41.33 92.64 17.45
N ASN A 44 -42.54 93.13 17.15
CA ASN A 44 -42.99 94.45 17.56
C ASN A 44 -43.91 94.30 18.79
N PRO A 45 -43.45 94.68 20.01
CA PRO A 45 -44.27 94.56 21.22
C PRO A 45 -45.50 95.48 21.24
N ASN A 46 -45.60 96.41 20.29
CA ASN A 46 -46.75 97.29 20.10
C ASN A 46 -47.66 96.82 18.95
N ALA A 47 -47.36 95.69 18.30
CA ALA A 47 -48.23 95.13 17.28
C ALA A 47 -49.32 94.27 17.94
N ALA A 48 -50.57 94.53 17.58
CA ALA A 48 -51.73 93.71 17.91
C ALA A 48 -52.14 92.81 16.74
N PHE A 49 -51.73 93.17 15.51
CA PHE A 49 -52.06 92.44 14.28
C PHE A 49 -50.80 92.17 13.46
N ASP A 50 -50.68 90.93 12.99
CA ASP A 50 -49.58 90.53 12.12
C ASP A 50 -49.80 91.04 10.70
N ASP A 51 -48.86 91.84 10.20
CA ASP A 51 -48.87 92.40 8.85
C ASP A 51 -47.98 91.61 7.87
N GLY A 52 -47.48 90.45 8.30
CA GLY A 52 -46.54 89.63 7.54
C GLY A 52 -45.10 90.14 7.59
N SER A 53 -44.77 91.12 8.45
CA SER A 53 -43.40 91.62 8.60
C SER A 53 -42.48 90.70 9.41
N CYS A 54 -42.98 89.58 9.96
CA CYS A 54 -42.15 88.61 10.65
C CYS A 54 -41.05 88.05 9.74
N PHE A 55 -39.82 88.01 10.24
CA PHE A 55 -38.71 87.39 9.53
C PHE A 55 -38.89 85.87 9.43
N VAL A 56 -38.52 85.28 8.30
CA VAL A 56 -38.57 83.85 8.08
C VAL A 56 -37.29 83.21 8.62
N GLY A 57 -37.42 82.32 9.61
CA GLY A 57 -36.29 81.58 10.18
C GLY A 57 -36.00 80.30 9.42
N GLY A 58 -34.71 79.99 9.20
CA GLY A 58 -34.30 78.75 8.53
C GLY A 58 -32.80 78.50 8.61
N CYS A 59 -32.28 77.62 7.75
CA CYS A 59 -30.84 77.46 7.56
C CYS A 59 -30.35 78.40 6.45
N THR A 60 -29.41 79.27 6.76
CA THR A 60 -28.88 80.30 5.84
C THR A 60 -27.55 79.93 5.21
N PHE A 61 -26.97 78.77 5.57
CA PHE A 61 -25.69 78.30 5.05
C PHE A 61 -25.87 77.61 3.70
N PRO A 62 -25.29 78.11 2.58
CA PRO A 62 -25.50 77.55 1.24
C PRO A 62 -24.99 76.11 1.05
N ASN A 63 -24.13 75.65 1.96
CA ASN A 63 -23.56 74.31 1.98
C ASN A 63 -24.29 73.35 2.94
N ALA A 64 -25.42 73.76 3.52
CA ALA A 64 -26.28 72.88 4.29
C ALA A 64 -27.29 72.18 3.36
N CYS A 65 -27.60 70.93 3.66
CA CYS A 65 -28.55 70.10 2.94
C CYS A 65 -29.98 70.66 2.96
N ASN A 66 -30.34 71.39 4.00
CA ASN A 66 -31.62 72.08 4.12
C ASN A 66 -31.49 73.61 4.01
N TYR A 67 -30.50 74.08 3.25
CA TYR A 67 -30.35 75.50 2.93
C TYR A 67 -31.67 76.07 2.41
N ASN A 68 -32.15 77.11 3.10
CA ASN A 68 -33.33 77.85 2.68
C ASN A 68 -32.90 79.24 2.19
N PRO A 69 -32.97 79.51 0.87
CA PRO A 69 -32.62 80.82 0.31
C PRO A 69 -33.60 81.94 0.70
N GLU A 70 -34.77 81.62 1.24
CA GLU A 70 -35.78 82.57 1.70
C GLU A 70 -35.68 82.87 3.22
N ALA A 71 -34.72 82.26 3.93
CA ALA A 71 -34.54 82.52 5.36
C ALA A 71 -33.85 83.87 5.60
N ASP A 72 -34.53 84.76 6.33
CA ASP A 72 -34.03 86.06 6.75
C ASP A 72 -33.04 85.97 7.94
N TYR A 73 -33.14 84.91 8.74
CA TYR A 73 -32.23 84.67 9.86
C TYR A 73 -31.99 83.18 10.15
N GLN A 74 -30.81 82.91 10.72
CA GLN A 74 -30.39 81.58 11.11
C GLN A 74 -31.08 81.12 12.41
N ILE A 75 -31.78 80.00 12.36
CA ILE A 75 -32.22 79.28 13.56
C ILE A 75 -31.05 78.45 14.08
N GLN A 76 -30.63 78.61 15.34
CA GLN A 76 -29.51 77.82 15.87
C GLN A 76 -29.84 76.32 15.85
N GLY A 77 -28.93 75.52 15.26
CA GLY A 77 -29.08 74.08 15.12
C GLY A 77 -30.05 73.62 14.02
N SER A 78 -30.61 74.54 13.21
CA SER A 78 -31.51 74.15 12.11
C SER A 78 -30.77 73.63 10.88
N CYS A 79 -29.49 73.96 10.70
CA CYS A 79 -28.74 73.52 9.53
C CYS A 79 -28.35 72.06 9.64
N ASP A 80 -28.74 71.30 8.62
CA ASP A 80 -28.35 69.92 8.43
C ASP A 80 -27.20 69.87 7.43
N PHE A 81 -26.08 69.30 7.83
CA PHE A 81 -24.89 69.12 6.98
C PHE A 81 -24.62 67.65 6.66
N THR A 82 -25.56 66.76 6.97
CA THR A 82 -25.34 65.31 6.96
C THR A 82 -26.38 64.56 6.13
N SER A 83 -27.60 65.07 5.97
CA SER A 83 -28.66 64.33 5.24
C SER A 83 -28.45 64.20 3.75
N CYS A 84 -27.56 65.00 3.15
CA CYS A 84 -27.23 64.99 1.73
C CYS A 84 -25.75 64.68 1.49
N THR A 85 -25.05 64.17 2.51
CA THR A 85 -23.67 63.72 2.40
C THR A 85 -23.64 62.22 2.13
N GLY A 86 -22.91 61.83 1.10
CA GLY A 86 -22.75 60.44 0.67
C GLY A 86 -21.73 60.39 -0.47
N CYS A 87 -21.46 59.21 -1.02
CA CYS A 87 -20.55 59.14 -2.15
C CYS A 87 -21.21 59.72 -3.41
N THR A 88 -20.56 60.68 -4.05
CA THR A 88 -21.07 61.33 -5.27
C THR A 88 -20.47 60.78 -6.58
N ASN A 89 -19.54 59.83 -6.47
CA ASN A 89 -18.91 59.20 -7.63
C ASN A 89 -19.80 58.06 -8.17
N PRO A 90 -20.32 58.13 -9.40
CA PRO A 90 -21.15 57.07 -9.98
C PRO A 90 -20.43 55.75 -10.26
N GLU A 91 -19.09 55.72 -10.20
CA GLU A 91 -18.28 54.49 -10.34
C GLU A 91 -18.01 53.81 -8.99
N ALA A 92 -18.48 54.37 -7.88
CA ALA A 92 -18.31 53.80 -6.54
C ALA A 92 -19.47 52.87 -6.15
N CYS A 93 -19.16 51.84 -5.37
CA CYS A 93 -20.07 50.80 -4.88
C CYS A 93 -21.09 51.33 -3.88
N ASN A 94 -20.71 52.36 -3.12
CA ASN A 94 -21.60 53.04 -2.19
C ASN A 94 -22.13 54.38 -2.76
N TYR A 95 -22.20 54.51 -4.09
CA TYR A 95 -22.75 55.70 -4.75
C TYR A 95 -24.17 56.00 -4.25
N ASP A 96 -24.38 57.23 -3.79
CA ASP A 96 -25.67 57.74 -3.36
C ASP A 96 -26.15 58.81 -4.35
N SER A 97 -27.21 58.50 -5.09
CA SER A 97 -27.78 59.42 -6.08
C SER A 97 -28.44 60.66 -5.47
N GLU A 98 -28.78 60.62 -4.18
CA GLU A 98 -29.35 61.75 -3.43
C GLU A 98 -28.28 62.59 -2.73
N ALA A 99 -27.04 62.09 -2.66
CA ALA A 99 -25.92 62.85 -2.13
C ALA A 99 -25.56 64.01 -3.08
N THR A 100 -25.49 65.21 -2.52
CA THR A 100 -25.05 66.41 -3.24
C THR A 100 -23.71 66.92 -2.73
N ILE A 101 -23.23 66.36 -1.62
CA ILE A 101 -21.96 66.67 -0.98
C ILE A 101 -21.21 65.37 -0.76
N ASP A 102 -20.00 65.28 -1.33
CA ASP A 102 -19.13 64.12 -1.12
C ASP A 102 -18.62 64.08 0.32
N ASN A 103 -18.79 62.94 0.99
CA ASN A 103 -18.24 62.70 2.33
C ASN A 103 -16.79 62.18 2.30
N GLY A 104 -16.23 61.94 1.10
CA GLY A 104 -14.87 61.44 0.91
C GLY A 104 -14.70 59.95 1.24
N LEU A 105 -15.81 59.24 1.43
CA LEU A 105 -15.85 57.81 1.74
C LEU A 105 -16.35 56.99 0.54
N CYS A 106 -16.12 57.45 -0.69
CA CYS A 106 -16.45 56.69 -1.88
C CYS A 106 -15.65 55.39 -1.91
N ASP A 107 -16.38 54.27 -1.96
CA ASP A 107 -15.84 52.93 -2.01
C ASP A 107 -15.77 52.50 -3.47
N LEU A 108 -14.56 52.39 -4.03
CA LEU A 108 -14.37 51.99 -5.41
C LEU A 108 -14.14 50.48 -5.46
N PRO A 109 -14.61 49.77 -6.51
CA PRO A 109 -14.31 48.37 -6.65
C PRO A 109 -12.80 48.16 -6.83
N ASP A 110 -12.29 47.06 -6.28
CA ASP A 110 -10.89 46.68 -6.42
C ASP A 110 -10.52 46.41 -7.89
N PHE A 111 -9.24 46.56 -8.23
CA PHE A 111 -8.76 46.34 -9.59
C PHE A 111 -9.12 44.92 -10.07
N ALA A 112 -9.77 44.82 -11.24
CA ALA A 112 -10.33 43.62 -11.87
C ALA A 112 -11.67 43.08 -11.31
N TYR A 113 -12.20 43.66 -10.23
CA TYR A 113 -13.48 43.27 -9.63
C TYR A 113 -14.59 44.29 -9.87
N ASP A 114 -15.84 43.86 -9.70
CA ASP A 114 -17.00 44.72 -9.56
C ASP A 114 -17.32 45.02 -8.08
N CYS A 115 -18.40 45.77 -7.84
CA CYS A 115 -18.79 46.22 -6.51
C CYS A 115 -19.36 45.14 -5.59
N ASP A 116 -19.71 43.99 -6.15
CA ASP A 116 -20.15 42.82 -5.39
C ASP A 116 -18.97 41.83 -5.21
N ALA A 117 -17.74 42.29 -5.48
CA ALA A 117 -16.50 41.51 -5.51
C ALA A 117 -16.51 40.35 -6.51
N ASN A 118 -17.33 40.44 -7.56
CA ASN A 118 -17.27 39.48 -8.66
C ASN A 118 -16.16 39.89 -9.63
N CYS A 119 -15.49 38.90 -10.18
CA CYS A 119 -14.50 39.15 -11.20
C CYS A 119 -15.13 39.69 -12.51
N LEU A 120 -14.48 40.68 -13.14
CA LEU A 120 -14.93 41.25 -14.41
C LEU A 120 -14.64 40.35 -15.62
N ASN A 121 -13.49 39.65 -15.61
CA ASN A 121 -13.08 38.68 -16.62
C ASN A 121 -12.47 37.47 -15.89
N ASP A 122 -13.19 36.35 -15.92
CA ASP A 122 -12.81 35.08 -15.31
C ASP A 122 -13.13 34.00 -16.35
N ALA A 123 -12.12 33.62 -17.13
CA ALA A 123 -12.28 32.79 -18.31
C ALA A 123 -12.48 31.30 -17.97
N ASP A 124 -11.90 30.83 -16.87
CA ASP A 124 -11.92 29.43 -16.44
C ASP A 124 -12.90 29.16 -15.28
N GLY A 125 -13.37 30.20 -14.60
CA GLY A 125 -14.41 30.16 -13.57
C GLY A 125 -13.90 29.79 -12.18
N ASP A 126 -12.60 29.95 -11.91
CA ASP A 126 -11.98 29.58 -10.64
C ASP A 126 -12.11 30.67 -9.55
N GLY A 127 -12.59 31.86 -9.93
CA GLY A 127 -12.83 32.99 -9.05
C GLY A 127 -11.64 33.98 -8.94
N VAL A 128 -10.52 33.72 -9.62
CA VAL A 128 -9.43 34.66 -9.85
C VAL A 128 -9.66 35.36 -11.19
N CYS A 129 -9.37 36.65 -11.26
CA CYS A 129 -9.50 37.38 -12.52
C CYS A 129 -8.36 37.13 -13.49
N ASP A 130 -8.66 37.04 -14.78
CA ASP A 130 -7.69 36.92 -15.89
C ASP A 130 -6.53 37.93 -15.75
N GLU A 131 -6.82 39.19 -15.35
CA GLU A 131 -5.79 40.23 -15.18
C GLU A 131 -4.89 40.05 -13.94
N LEU A 132 -5.30 39.18 -13.02
CA LEU A 132 -4.63 38.83 -11.77
C LEU A 132 -4.08 37.40 -11.79
N GLU A 133 -4.29 36.66 -12.88
CA GLU A 133 -3.80 35.30 -13.00
C GLU A 133 -2.27 35.25 -13.03
N VAL A 134 -1.73 34.29 -12.28
CA VAL A 134 -0.31 33.93 -12.32
C VAL A 134 -0.20 32.58 -12.96
N LEU A 135 0.48 32.53 -14.11
CA LEU A 135 0.73 31.30 -14.84
C LEU A 135 1.81 30.44 -14.17
N GLY A 136 1.56 29.14 -14.08
CA GLY A 136 2.55 28.14 -13.66
C GLY A 136 1.88 26.84 -13.24
N CYS A 137 2.67 25.83 -12.88
CA CYS A 137 2.11 24.56 -12.45
C CYS A 137 1.28 24.72 -11.15
N THR A 138 0.00 24.32 -11.18
CA THR A 138 -0.92 24.36 -10.03
C THR A 138 -1.05 23.02 -9.29
N ASP A 139 -0.50 21.93 -9.83
CA ASP A 139 -0.49 20.62 -9.16
C ASP A 139 0.55 20.58 -8.03
N GLY A 140 0.08 20.59 -6.79
CA GLY A 140 0.92 20.52 -5.58
C GLY A 140 1.78 19.26 -5.45
N ASN A 141 1.53 18.21 -6.25
CA ASN A 141 2.36 17.00 -6.28
C ASN A 141 3.48 17.06 -7.32
N SER A 142 3.53 18.10 -8.17
CA SER A 142 4.55 18.23 -9.20
C SER A 142 5.81 18.94 -8.66
N PRO A 143 7.03 18.48 -8.97
CA PRO A 143 8.28 19.08 -8.48
C PRO A 143 8.49 20.54 -8.89
N ASN A 144 7.82 21.00 -9.94
CA ASN A 144 7.87 22.40 -10.38
C ASN A 144 6.58 23.18 -10.04
N PHE A 145 5.80 22.69 -9.08
CA PHE A 145 4.66 23.40 -8.51
C PHE A 145 5.03 24.85 -8.18
N ASN A 146 4.19 25.79 -8.63
CA ASN A 146 4.31 27.19 -8.30
C ASN A 146 3.19 27.57 -7.33
N PRO A 147 3.48 27.80 -6.03
CA PRO A 147 2.46 28.13 -5.04
C PRO A 147 1.78 29.48 -5.27
N TYR A 148 2.30 30.28 -6.20
CA TYR A 148 1.70 31.55 -6.60
C TYR A 148 0.89 31.42 -7.89
N ALA A 149 0.93 30.28 -8.58
CA ALA A 149 0.16 30.09 -9.80
C ALA A 149 -1.32 29.96 -9.46
N THR A 150 -2.14 30.73 -10.17
CA THR A 150 -3.60 30.64 -10.12
C THR A 150 -4.15 29.93 -11.34
N ASP A 151 -3.37 29.85 -12.45
CA ASP A 151 -3.77 29.12 -13.66
C ASP A 151 -2.62 28.24 -14.18
N ASP A 152 -2.97 27.05 -14.65
CA ASP A 152 -2.03 26.04 -15.15
C ASP A 152 -1.62 26.36 -16.59
N ASP A 153 -0.35 26.71 -16.77
CA ASP A 153 0.22 26.99 -18.09
C ASP A 153 0.68 25.73 -18.86
N GLY A 154 0.38 24.55 -18.32
CA GLY A 154 0.78 23.25 -18.85
C GLY A 154 2.26 22.94 -18.62
N THR A 155 2.95 23.67 -17.74
CA THR A 155 4.34 23.39 -17.42
C THR A 155 4.52 22.33 -16.34
N CYS A 156 3.46 21.85 -15.67
CA CYS A 156 3.56 20.78 -14.68
C CYS A 156 4.34 19.57 -15.21
N LEU A 157 5.35 19.14 -14.46
CA LEU A 157 6.07 17.92 -14.76
C LEU A 157 5.16 16.73 -14.51
N VAL A 158 5.20 15.74 -15.40
CA VAL A 158 4.41 14.52 -15.28
C VAL A 158 5.23 13.46 -14.54
N GLY A 159 4.71 13.02 -13.39
CA GLY A 159 5.31 11.94 -12.61
C GLY A 159 4.96 10.57 -13.20
N GLY A 160 5.96 9.70 -13.29
CA GLY A 160 5.75 8.34 -13.78
C GLY A 160 6.95 7.44 -13.50
N CYS A 161 7.00 6.28 -14.15
CA CYS A 161 8.13 5.38 -14.00
C CYS A 161 9.23 5.68 -15.03
N THR A 162 10.25 6.43 -14.64
CA THR A 162 11.39 6.74 -15.53
C THR A 162 12.48 5.67 -15.51
N VAL A 163 12.32 4.60 -14.73
CA VAL A 163 13.28 3.49 -14.65
C VAL A 163 13.15 2.61 -15.88
N THR A 164 14.13 2.63 -16.78
CA THR A 164 14.09 1.88 -18.05
C THR A 164 13.99 0.36 -17.88
N ALA A 165 14.30 -0.15 -16.70
CA ALA A 165 14.21 -1.57 -16.37
C ALA A 165 12.85 -1.98 -15.76
N ALA A 166 11.98 -1.01 -15.47
CA ALA A 166 10.63 -1.30 -15.00
C ALA A 166 9.74 -1.75 -16.16
N CYS A 167 8.79 -2.62 -15.86
CA CYS A 167 7.89 -3.20 -16.84
C CYS A 167 6.89 -2.17 -17.39
N ASN A 168 6.57 -1.16 -16.59
CA ASN A 168 5.73 -0.03 -16.98
C ASN A 168 6.55 1.26 -17.18
N PHE A 169 7.81 1.14 -17.63
CA PHE A 169 8.62 2.30 -17.99
C PHE A 169 7.86 3.25 -18.91
N ASP A 170 7.81 4.51 -18.48
CA ASP A 170 7.15 5.61 -19.16
C ASP A 170 8.22 6.60 -19.67
N PRO A 171 8.48 6.63 -21.00
CA PRO A 171 9.45 7.56 -21.58
C PRO A 171 8.93 9.00 -21.67
N GLU A 172 7.64 9.23 -21.43
CA GLU A 172 7.03 10.55 -21.39
C GLU A 172 7.02 11.15 -19.97
N ALA A 173 7.37 10.38 -18.94
CA ALA A 173 7.49 10.87 -17.57
C ALA A 173 8.72 11.78 -17.40
N ASP A 174 8.50 12.94 -16.77
CA ASP A 174 9.54 13.94 -16.52
C ASP A 174 10.35 13.64 -15.25
N TYR A 175 9.76 12.95 -14.27
CA TYR A 175 10.42 12.55 -13.03
C TYR A 175 9.90 11.21 -12.49
N LEU A 176 10.72 10.57 -11.66
CA LEU A 176 10.38 9.30 -11.03
C LEU A 176 9.39 9.50 -9.89
N LEU A 177 8.20 8.89 -9.98
CA LEU A 177 7.27 8.79 -8.86
C LEU A 177 7.56 7.51 -8.05
N ALA A 178 7.95 7.67 -6.78
CA ALA A 178 8.28 6.54 -5.91
C ALA A 178 7.08 5.59 -5.77
N GLY A 179 7.27 4.30 -6.09
CA GLY A 179 6.22 3.29 -6.08
C GLY A 179 5.39 3.18 -7.37
N ALA A 180 5.61 4.06 -8.36
CA ALA A 180 4.94 3.94 -9.66
C ALA A 180 5.55 2.84 -10.56
N CYS A 181 6.81 2.48 -10.33
CA CYS A 181 7.48 1.46 -11.13
C CYS A 181 7.08 0.04 -10.71
N GLU A 182 6.61 -0.73 -11.68
CA GLU A 182 6.25 -2.14 -11.54
C GLU A 182 7.37 -3.01 -12.11
N PHE A 183 7.79 -4.03 -11.36
CA PHE A 183 8.95 -4.85 -11.70
C PHE A 183 8.63 -6.35 -11.76
N SER A 184 7.39 -6.77 -11.49
CA SER A 184 7.01 -8.18 -11.41
C SER A 184 6.46 -8.75 -12.73
N SER A 185 5.85 -7.94 -13.59
CA SER A 185 5.14 -8.42 -14.78
C SER A 185 6.05 -8.82 -15.94
N CYS A 186 7.31 -8.38 -15.92
CA CYS A 186 8.34 -8.65 -16.93
C CYS A 186 9.57 -9.38 -16.36
N VAL A 187 9.39 -10.06 -15.21
CA VAL A 187 10.39 -10.96 -14.64
C VAL A 187 10.43 -12.23 -15.46
N GLY A 188 11.62 -12.65 -15.86
CA GLY A 188 11.78 -13.88 -16.61
C GLY A 188 13.20 -14.42 -16.57
N CYS A 189 13.37 -15.60 -17.15
CA CYS A 189 14.67 -16.23 -17.27
C CYS A 189 15.42 -15.65 -18.48
N MET A 190 16.52 -14.94 -18.25
CA MET A 190 17.36 -14.40 -19.34
C MET A 190 18.58 -15.28 -19.66
N ASP A 191 18.68 -16.49 -19.09
CA ASP A 191 19.72 -17.45 -19.47
C ASP A 191 19.35 -18.18 -20.76
N ALA A 192 20.12 -17.95 -21.82
CA ALA A 192 19.90 -18.56 -23.13
C ALA A 192 20.00 -20.10 -23.15
N ASN A 193 20.54 -20.72 -22.10
CA ASN A 193 20.62 -22.17 -21.96
C ASN A 193 19.42 -22.78 -21.20
N ALA A 194 18.49 -21.95 -20.70
CA ALA A 194 17.30 -22.41 -20.01
C ALA A 194 16.16 -22.74 -20.99
N CYS A 195 15.34 -23.71 -20.59
CA CYS A 195 14.18 -24.19 -21.33
C CYS A 195 13.03 -23.21 -21.41
N ASN A 196 12.92 -22.32 -20.41
CA ASN A 196 11.97 -21.22 -20.38
C ASN A 196 12.68 -19.86 -20.57
N PHE A 197 13.77 -19.84 -21.34
CA PHE A 197 14.44 -18.61 -21.73
C PHE A 197 13.43 -17.64 -22.36
N ASP A 198 13.35 -16.45 -21.77
CA ASP A 198 12.51 -15.36 -22.22
C ASP A 198 13.41 -14.20 -22.71
N PRO A 199 13.53 -14.01 -24.04
CA PRO A 199 14.29 -12.91 -24.61
C PRO A 199 13.62 -11.53 -24.44
N GLU A 200 12.36 -11.48 -24.01
CA GLU A 200 11.59 -10.24 -23.79
C GLU A 200 11.58 -9.82 -22.31
N ALA A 201 12.09 -10.66 -21.41
CA ALA A 201 12.24 -10.32 -20.00
C ALA A 201 13.16 -9.10 -19.81
N LEU A 202 12.70 -8.12 -19.04
CA LEU A 202 13.48 -6.92 -18.69
C LEU A 202 14.16 -7.07 -17.33
N VAL A 203 13.58 -7.88 -16.44
CA VAL A 203 14.11 -8.15 -15.09
C VAL A 203 14.61 -9.60 -15.02
N PRO A 204 15.93 -9.84 -15.07
CA PRO A 204 16.49 -11.18 -15.02
C PRO A 204 16.30 -11.83 -13.65
N ASN A 205 15.75 -13.05 -13.65
CA ASN A 205 15.69 -13.89 -12.46
C ASN A 205 16.13 -15.32 -12.79
N LEU A 206 17.36 -15.66 -12.39
CA LEU A 206 17.94 -16.98 -12.62
C LEU A 206 17.25 -18.09 -11.80
N ALA A 207 16.57 -17.75 -10.69
CA ALA A 207 15.82 -18.73 -9.92
C ALA A 207 14.57 -19.24 -10.63
N LEU A 208 14.06 -18.50 -11.63
CA LEU A 208 12.94 -18.94 -12.47
C LEU A 208 13.40 -19.81 -13.65
N CYS A 209 14.70 -19.86 -13.95
CA CYS A 209 15.22 -20.62 -15.07
C CYS A 209 15.06 -22.14 -14.84
N ILE A 210 14.40 -22.79 -15.79
CA ILE A 210 14.25 -24.25 -15.86
C ILE A 210 15.33 -24.75 -16.80
N TYR A 211 16.20 -25.64 -16.33
CA TYR A 211 17.24 -26.26 -17.15
C TYR A 211 16.86 -27.70 -17.51
N PRO A 212 17.46 -28.28 -18.57
CA PRO A 212 17.29 -29.69 -18.88
C PRO A 212 17.63 -30.58 -17.68
N ALA A 213 16.94 -31.71 -17.55
CA ALA A 213 17.12 -32.64 -16.43
C ALA A 213 18.52 -33.27 -16.36
N GLY A 214 19.36 -33.10 -17.39
CA GLY A 214 20.76 -33.52 -17.39
C GLY A 214 21.52 -32.90 -18.56
N GLN A 215 22.85 -32.85 -18.46
CA GLN A 215 23.74 -32.20 -19.43
C GLN A 215 23.70 -32.77 -20.86
N PHE A 216 23.12 -33.95 -21.06
CA PHE A 216 23.02 -34.63 -22.35
C PHE A 216 21.60 -34.66 -22.91
N LEU A 217 20.63 -34.07 -22.18
CA LEU A 217 19.24 -33.98 -22.59
C LEU A 217 18.91 -32.55 -23.03
N ASP A 218 17.99 -32.43 -23.98
CA ASP A 218 17.33 -31.18 -24.31
C ASP A 218 16.16 -30.90 -23.35
N CYS A 219 15.47 -29.79 -23.58
CA CYS A 219 14.37 -29.33 -22.75
C CYS A 219 13.10 -30.18 -22.81
N ASP A 220 12.95 -30.99 -23.85
CA ASP A 220 11.87 -31.95 -24.00
C ASP A 220 12.26 -33.33 -23.44
N GLY A 221 13.51 -33.46 -22.94
CA GLY A 221 14.06 -34.69 -22.40
C GLY A 221 14.60 -35.64 -23.46
N ASN A 222 14.86 -35.18 -24.69
CA ASN A 222 15.49 -35.98 -25.74
C ASN A 222 17.01 -35.86 -25.66
N CYS A 223 17.70 -36.88 -26.16
CA CYS A 223 19.15 -36.86 -26.25
C CYS A 223 19.68 -35.83 -27.25
N THR A 224 20.69 -35.09 -26.83
CA THR A 224 21.37 -34.10 -27.69
C THR A 224 22.38 -34.76 -28.65
N ASP A 225 22.84 -35.96 -28.31
CA ASP A 225 23.63 -36.86 -29.16
C ASP A 225 23.09 -38.29 -28.96
N ASP A 226 22.50 -38.85 -30.01
CA ASP A 226 21.94 -40.20 -30.09
C ASP A 226 22.20 -40.72 -31.51
N ALA A 227 23.33 -41.40 -31.69
CA ALA A 227 23.85 -41.78 -32.98
C ALA A 227 23.07 -42.93 -33.64
N ASP A 228 22.47 -43.80 -32.84
CA ASP A 228 21.78 -45.00 -33.31
C ASP A 228 20.23 -44.91 -33.25
N GLY A 229 19.71 -43.91 -32.54
CA GLY A 229 18.30 -43.53 -32.48
C GLY A 229 17.46 -44.41 -31.55
N ASP A 230 18.08 -45.11 -30.59
CA ASP A 230 17.39 -45.99 -29.65
C ASP A 230 16.77 -45.25 -28.44
N GLY A 231 17.06 -43.94 -28.31
CA GLY A 231 16.58 -43.07 -27.24
C GLY A 231 17.46 -43.05 -25.99
N VAL A 232 18.62 -43.72 -26.00
CA VAL A 232 19.69 -43.62 -25.02
C VAL A 232 20.79 -42.72 -25.59
N CYS A 233 21.21 -41.70 -24.85
CA CYS A 233 22.20 -40.77 -25.38
C CYS A 233 23.56 -41.46 -25.48
N ASP A 234 24.39 -41.13 -26.47
CA ASP A 234 25.71 -41.76 -26.69
C ASP A 234 26.58 -41.78 -25.41
N GLN A 235 26.47 -40.75 -24.57
CA GLN A 235 27.24 -40.64 -23.33
C GLN A 235 26.69 -41.52 -22.19
N PHE A 236 25.46 -42.01 -22.34
CA PHE A 236 24.78 -42.99 -21.48
C PHE A 236 24.85 -44.40 -22.05
N GLU A 237 25.34 -44.57 -23.28
CA GLU A 237 25.45 -45.88 -23.88
C GLU A 237 26.48 -46.77 -23.17
N ILE A 238 26.15 -48.05 -23.02
CA ILE A 238 27.03 -49.05 -22.44
C ILE A 238 27.46 -49.99 -23.56
N PRO A 239 28.71 -49.92 -24.03
CA PRO A 239 29.20 -50.76 -25.10
C PRO A 239 29.32 -52.21 -24.65
N GLY A 240 28.68 -53.15 -25.33
CA GLY A 240 28.79 -54.56 -25.02
C GLY A 240 27.89 -55.40 -25.91
N CYS A 241 27.91 -56.72 -25.74
CA CYS A 241 27.00 -57.54 -26.54
C CYS A 241 25.56 -57.40 -26.04
N THR A 242 24.66 -56.91 -26.89
CA THR A 242 23.22 -56.73 -26.58
C THR A 242 22.37 -57.96 -26.93
N ASP A 243 22.95 -58.96 -27.59
CA ASP A 243 22.25 -60.20 -27.96
C ASP A 243 22.10 -61.14 -26.76
N PRO A 244 20.86 -61.39 -26.25
CA PRO A 244 20.62 -62.25 -25.08
C PRO A 244 20.99 -63.72 -25.30
N GLU A 245 21.21 -64.15 -26.55
CA GLU A 245 21.65 -65.51 -26.84
C GLU A 245 23.18 -65.66 -26.76
N ALA A 246 23.95 -64.57 -26.78
CA ALA A 246 25.42 -64.59 -26.85
C ALA A 246 26.14 -65.00 -25.56
N GLN A 247 27.33 -65.59 -25.69
CA GLN A 247 28.17 -66.03 -24.55
C GLN A 247 28.60 -64.91 -23.61
N ASN A 248 28.86 -63.73 -24.16
CA ASN A 248 29.26 -62.52 -23.46
C ASN A 248 28.14 -61.46 -23.49
N TYR A 249 26.88 -61.90 -23.60
CA TYR A 249 25.72 -61.01 -23.44
C TYR A 249 25.88 -60.18 -22.16
N ASN A 250 25.76 -58.87 -22.30
CA ASN A 250 25.69 -57.96 -21.19
C ASN A 250 24.27 -57.38 -21.13
N PRO A 251 23.45 -57.75 -20.14
CA PRO A 251 22.10 -57.19 -19.98
C PRO A 251 22.08 -55.71 -19.61
N GLN A 252 23.25 -55.09 -19.41
CA GLN A 252 23.40 -53.65 -19.25
C GLN A 252 23.89 -52.97 -20.52
N ALA A 253 24.30 -53.70 -21.57
CA ALA A 253 24.70 -53.04 -22.81
C ALA A 253 23.50 -52.42 -23.51
N THR A 254 23.64 -51.17 -23.93
CA THR A 254 22.68 -50.47 -24.77
C THR A 254 23.20 -50.34 -26.20
N ASP A 255 24.53 -50.34 -26.40
CA ASP A 255 25.17 -50.31 -27.72
C ASP A 255 25.95 -51.60 -28.02
N ASP A 256 25.69 -52.23 -29.18
CA ASP A 256 26.42 -53.41 -29.64
C ASP A 256 27.76 -53.04 -30.28
N ASN A 257 28.83 -53.19 -29.49
CA ASN A 257 30.19 -52.95 -29.97
C ASN A 257 30.75 -54.06 -30.90
N GLY A 258 29.91 -55.00 -31.35
CA GLY A 258 30.27 -56.07 -32.27
C GLY A 258 31.11 -57.19 -31.63
N THR A 259 31.18 -57.24 -30.30
CA THR A 259 31.93 -58.25 -29.57
C THR A 259 31.11 -59.51 -29.26
N CYS A 260 29.85 -59.59 -29.68
CA CYS A 260 28.99 -60.75 -29.45
C CYS A 260 29.64 -62.07 -29.87
N GLN A 261 29.77 -62.98 -28.91
CA GLN A 261 30.28 -64.33 -29.07
C GLN A 261 29.12 -65.30 -29.26
N ALA A 262 29.31 -66.32 -30.11
CA ALA A 262 28.28 -67.30 -30.49
C ALA A 262 27.51 -67.88 -29.29
N ALA A 263 26.25 -68.27 -29.52
CA ALA A 263 25.27 -68.52 -28.47
C ALA A 263 25.67 -69.54 -27.40
N GLN A 264 25.19 -69.39 -26.16
CA GLN A 264 25.44 -70.37 -25.10
C GLN A 264 24.75 -71.71 -25.41
N VAL A 265 25.54 -72.74 -25.67
CA VAL A 265 25.08 -74.10 -25.93
C VAL A 265 25.60 -74.97 -24.80
N GLY A 266 24.69 -75.36 -23.92
CA GLY A 266 25.02 -76.23 -22.80
C GLY A 266 25.10 -77.69 -23.23
N GLY A 267 26.11 -78.40 -22.75
CA GLY A 267 26.25 -79.83 -23.05
C GLY A 267 27.57 -80.39 -22.57
N CYS A 268 27.99 -81.49 -23.19
CA CYS A 268 29.27 -82.08 -22.86
C CYS A 268 30.40 -81.40 -23.62
N ILE A 269 31.18 -80.57 -22.94
CA ILE A 269 32.31 -79.83 -23.51
C ILE A 269 33.67 -80.54 -23.38
N LEU A 270 33.68 -81.71 -22.73
CA LEU A 270 34.92 -82.45 -22.49
C LEU A 270 35.27 -83.29 -23.73
N PRO A 271 36.41 -83.02 -24.40
CA PRO A 271 36.75 -83.64 -25.69
C PRO A 271 36.99 -85.16 -25.61
N PHE A 272 37.15 -85.71 -24.40
CA PHE A 272 37.35 -87.14 -24.14
C PHE A 272 36.06 -87.87 -23.72
N ALA A 273 34.92 -87.19 -23.63
CA ALA A 273 33.63 -87.83 -23.39
C ALA A 273 33.05 -88.44 -24.67
N CYS A 274 32.27 -89.51 -24.52
CA CYS A 274 31.63 -90.24 -25.63
C CYS A 274 30.67 -89.37 -26.44
N ASN A 275 29.98 -88.45 -25.78
CA ASN A 275 28.99 -87.56 -26.36
C ASN A 275 29.45 -86.10 -26.35
N TYR A 276 30.78 -85.88 -26.46
CA TYR A 276 31.36 -84.55 -26.65
C TYR A 276 30.62 -83.81 -27.77
N ASN A 277 30.09 -82.64 -27.44
CA ASN A 277 29.44 -81.75 -28.37
C ASN A 277 30.40 -80.58 -28.68
N PRO A 278 30.97 -80.52 -29.89
CA PRO A 278 31.85 -79.41 -30.28
C PRO A 278 31.11 -78.07 -30.39
N GLU A 279 29.78 -78.08 -30.45
CA GLU A 279 28.96 -76.88 -30.40
C GLU A 279 28.69 -76.42 -28.97
N ALA A 280 28.87 -77.29 -27.96
CA ALA A 280 28.69 -76.92 -26.56
C ALA A 280 29.88 -76.10 -26.05
N ASN A 281 29.59 -75.02 -25.32
CA ASN A 281 30.57 -74.06 -24.80
C ASN A 281 30.53 -73.90 -23.28
N PHE A 282 29.57 -74.52 -22.59
CA PHE A 282 29.62 -74.71 -21.14
C PHE A 282 29.17 -76.10 -20.72
N TYR A 283 29.73 -76.59 -19.63
CA TYR A 283 29.43 -77.90 -19.06
C TYR A 283 28.09 -77.89 -18.32
N ILE A 284 27.14 -78.70 -18.78
CA ILE A 284 25.94 -79.03 -17.98
C ILE A 284 26.28 -80.21 -17.06
N PRO A 285 26.08 -80.12 -15.73
CA PRO A 285 26.32 -81.24 -14.83
C PRO A 285 25.61 -82.53 -15.26
N GLY A 286 26.40 -83.60 -15.46
CA GLY A 286 25.87 -84.91 -15.87
C GLY A 286 25.59 -85.06 -17.37
N SER A 287 25.90 -84.03 -18.19
CA SER A 287 25.72 -84.11 -19.64
C SER A 287 26.77 -84.97 -20.35
N CYS A 288 27.94 -85.21 -19.75
CA CYS A 288 28.99 -86.03 -20.34
C CYS A 288 28.81 -87.52 -20.01
N GLU A 289 28.74 -88.34 -21.05
CA GLU A 289 28.80 -89.79 -20.98
C GLU A 289 30.27 -90.23 -21.10
N PHE A 290 30.78 -90.91 -20.08
CA PHE A 290 32.13 -91.47 -20.08
C PHE A 290 32.09 -92.98 -20.31
N ALA A 291 33.17 -93.50 -20.89
CA ALA A 291 33.26 -94.89 -21.31
C ALA A 291 32.93 -95.90 -20.17
N PRO A 292 32.30 -97.05 -20.51
CA PRO A 292 31.95 -97.49 -21.86
C PRO A 292 30.61 -96.90 -22.32
N CYS A 293 30.61 -96.21 -23.47
CA CYS A 293 29.42 -95.62 -24.07
C CYS A 293 28.41 -96.74 -24.38
N GLY A 294 27.32 -96.85 -23.60
CA GLY A 294 26.36 -97.96 -23.69
C GLY A 294 26.48 -99.11 -22.67
N GLY A 295 27.19 -98.93 -21.55
CA GLY A 295 26.98 -99.68 -20.30
C GLY A 295 27.38 -101.17 -20.28
N VAL A 296 28.55 -101.48 -19.70
CA VAL A 296 28.85 -102.77 -19.03
C VAL A 296 29.79 -102.52 -17.84
N ALA A 297 29.69 -103.42 -16.85
CA ALA A 297 30.23 -103.44 -15.48
C ALA A 297 31.64 -102.85 -15.22
N PRO A 298 31.86 -102.28 -14.01
CA PRO A 298 33.12 -101.65 -13.61
C PRO A 298 34.27 -102.65 -13.57
N SER A 299 35.44 -102.25 -14.08
CA SER A 299 36.72 -102.92 -13.81
C SER A 299 37.31 -102.41 -12.50
N ASP A 300 37.99 -103.28 -11.74
CA ASP A 300 38.59 -102.93 -10.44
C ASP A 300 39.73 -101.89 -10.53
N ASN A 301 40.28 -101.63 -11.72
CA ASN A 301 41.29 -100.58 -11.98
C ASN A 301 40.86 -99.66 -13.13
N CYS A 302 41.06 -98.35 -12.95
CA CYS A 302 40.88 -97.38 -14.02
C CYS A 302 42.04 -97.41 -15.01
N THR A 303 41.76 -97.72 -16.29
CA THR A 303 42.75 -97.82 -17.36
C THR A 303 42.56 -96.77 -18.46
N HIS A 304 41.62 -95.83 -18.29
CA HIS A 304 41.40 -94.77 -19.27
C HIS A 304 42.45 -93.65 -19.07
N PRO A 305 43.30 -93.35 -20.09
CA PRO A 305 44.41 -92.41 -19.94
C PRO A 305 43.96 -90.99 -19.55
N ASP A 306 42.76 -90.58 -19.97
CA ASP A 306 42.18 -89.27 -19.66
C ASP A 306 41.42 -89.22 -18.31
N ALA A 307 41.39 -90.32 -17.55
CA ALA A 307 40.79 -90.31 -16.21
C ALA A 307 41.75 -89.72 -15.18
N CYS A 308 41.22 -88.92 -14.28
CA CYS A 308 41.94 -88.28 -13.18
C CYS A 308 42.60 -89.27 -12.23
N ASN A 309 42.01 -90.47 -12.10
CA ASN A 309 42.54 -91.57 -11.31
C ASN A 309 43.16 -92.68 -12.17
N PHE A 310 43.72 -92.35 -13.34
CA PHE A 310 44.39 -93.31 -14.22
C PHE A 310 45.41 -94.17 -13.45
N GLY A 311 45.26 -95.49 -13.53
CA GLY A 311 46.13 -96.46 -12.86
C GLY A 311 45.81 -96.70 -11.37
N GLN A 312 44.75 -96.11 -10.82
CA GLN A 312 44.28 -96.37 -9.46
C GLN A 312 43.19 -97.45 -9.41
N GLU A 313 43.03 -98.08 -8.23
CA GLU A 313 41.91 -98.98 -7.94
C GLU A 313 40.59 -98.19 -7.87
N GLY A 314 39.54 -98.70 -8.52
CA GLY A 314 38.20 -98.08 -8.56
C GLY A 314 37.72 -97.68 -9.96
N PRO A 315 36.47 -97.20 -10.07
CA PRO A 315 35.90 -96.72 -11.33
C PRO A 315 36.67 -95.49 -11.83
N CYS A 316 36.76 -95.33 -13.16
CA CYS A 316 37.40 -94.14 -13.72
C CYS A 316 36.64 -92.87 -13.34
N GLU A 317 37.34 -91.95 -12.71
CA GLU A 317 36.86 -90.62 -12.39
C GLU A 317 37.40 -89.64 -13.41
N PHE A 318 36.51 -88.97 -14.13
CA PHE A 318 36.88 -88.05 -15.21
C PHE A 318 36.76 -86.58 -14.85
N LEU A 319 36.12 -86.29 -13.72
CA LEU A 319 35.80 -84.92 -13.28
C LEU A 319 36.62 -84.50 -12.05
N SER A 320 37.24 -85.43 -11.32
CA SER A 320 37.85 -85.15 -10.00
C SER A 320 39.14 -84.32 -10.05
N CYS A 321 39.74 -84.15 -11.23
CA CYS A 321 40.91 -83.32 -11.50
C CYS A 321 40.62 -82.17 -12.47
N VAL A 322 39.36 -82.01 -12.88
CA VAL A 322 38.93 -80.96 -13.80
C VAL A 322 38.37 -79.81 -13.00
N THR A 323 38.94 -78.61 -13.16
CA THR A 323 38.41 -77.41 -12.53
C THR A 323 37.36 -76.76 -13.43
N PHE A 324 36.12 -76.78 -12.95
CA PHE A 324 35.00 -76.06 -13.54
C PHE A 324 34.89 -74.66 -12.91
N GLY A 325 34.47 -73.69 -13.72
CA GLY A 325 34.22 -72.33 -13.29
C GLY A 325 34.22 -71.39 -14.49
N CYS A 326 33.95 -70.12 -14.28
CA CYS A 326 34.00 -69.16 -15.36
C CYS A 326 35.44 -68.95 -15.86
N ASN A 327 35.74 -69.37 -17.10
CA ASN A 327 37.05 -69.16 -17.73
C ASN A 327 37.04 -68.00 -18.74
N VAL A 328 35.96 -67.21 -18.78
CA VAL A 328 35.81 -66.02 -19.61
C VAL A 328 36.47 -64.84 -18.91
N SER A 329 37.56 -64.32 -19.48
CA SER A 329 38.39 -63.28 -18.83
C SER A 329 37.70 -61.95 -18.55
N VAL A 330 36.54 -61.71 -19.18
CA VAL A 330 35.73 -60.49 -19.00
C VAL A 330 34.61 -60.66 -17.97
N ALA A 331 34.40 -61.84 -17.41
CA ALA A 331 33.38 -62.05 -16.38
C ALA A 331 33.88 -61.62 -14.99
N CYS A 332 32.96 -61.15 -14.15
CA CYS A 332 33.25 -60.66 -12.80
C CYS A 332 33.79 -61.75 -11.87
N ASN A 333 33.36 -63.00 -12.09
CA ASN A 333 33.83 -64.16 -11.37
C ASN A 333 34.82 -65.00 -12.18
N PHE A 334 35.57 -64.37 -13.10
CA PHE A 334 36.62 -65.03 -13.86
C PHE A 334 37.58 -65.78 -12.93
N ASN A 335 37.74 -67.07 -13.19
CA ASN A 335 38.65 -67.95 -12.50
C ASN A 335 39.78 -68.38 -13.47
N PRO A 336 41.01 -67.87 -13.32
CA PRO A 336 42.13 -68.25 -14.18
C PRO A 336 42.55 -69.73 -14.02
N GLU A 337 42.09 -70.42 -12.98
CA GLU A 337 42.33 -71.84 -12.74
C GLU A 337 41.26 -72.74 -13.36
N ALA A 338 40.13 -72.17 -13.82
CA ALA A 338 39.08 -72.93 -14.48
C ALA A 338 39.53 -73.36 -15.89
N GLN A 339 39.53 -74.68 -16.11
CA GLN A 339 39.91 -75.25 -17.40
C GLN A 339 38.73 -75.28 -18.38
N TYR A 340 37.51 -75.40 -17.84
CA TYR A 340 36.29 -75.53 -18.62
C TYR A 340 35.20 -74.64 -18.01
N ASN A 341 34.51 -73.90 -18.88
CA ASN A 341 33.37 -73.08 -18.51
C ASN A 341 32.21 -73.98 -18.05
N ASP A 342 31.60 -73.67 -16.90
CA ASP A 342 30.43 -74.37 -16.37
C ASP A 342 29.14 -73.54 -16.44
N GLY A 343 29.19 -72.40 -17.13
CA GLY A 343 28.07 -71.48 -17.26
C GLY A 343 27.89 -70.60 -16.03
N SER A 344 28.82 -70.64 -15.06
CA SER A 344 28.77 -69.79 -13.87
C SER A 344 29.17 -68.33 -14.13
N CYS A 345 29.63 -67.97 -15.33
CA CYS A 345 30.06 -66.61 -15.65
C CYS A 345 28.98 -65.57 -15.32
N GLU A 346 29.33 -64.63 -14.44
CA GLU A 346 28.48 -63.53 -14.04
C GLU A 346 29.11 -62.20 -14.47
N TYR A 347 28.28 -61.25 -14.92
CA TYR A 347 28.73 -59.96 -15.43
C TYR A 347 28.22 -58.76 -14.62
N SER A 348 27.39 -58.97 -13.59
CA SER A 348 26.75 -57.88 -12.84
C SER A 348 27.53 -57.40 -11.62
N SER A 349 28.19 -58.29 -10.88
CA SER A 349 28.77 -57.97 -9.55
C SER A 349 30.00 -57.04 -9.57
N CYS A 350 30.65 -56.88 -10.71
CA CYS A 350 31.79 -55.97 -10.91
C CYS A 350 31.50 -54.89 -11.97
N ALA A 351 30.26 -54.85 -12.48
CA ALA A 351 29.80 -53.79 -13.33
C ALA A 351 29.46 -52.56 -12.49
N GLY A 352 29.84 -51.40 -12.98
CA GLY A 352 29.50 -50.12 -12.36
C GLY A 352 29.78 -48.99 -13.32
N CYS A 353 29.26 -47.81 -13.01
CA CYS A 353 29.51 -46.63 -13.82
C CYS A 353 31.01 -46.32 -13.85
N MET A 354 31.63 -46.34 -15.03
CA MET A 354 33.05 -46.01 -15.23
C MET A 354 33.24 -44.59 -15.76
N ASN A 355 32.16 -43.82 -15.92
CA ASN A 355 32.22 -42.44 -16.39
C ASN A 355 32.45 -41.49 -15.20
N PRO A 356 33.62 -40.81 -15.09
CA PRO A 356 33.90 -39.90 -13.98
C PRO A 356 33.05 -38.62 -14.00
N ALA A 357 32.27 -38.38 -15.05
CA ALA A 357 31.29 -37.30 -15.11
C ALA A 357 29.93 -37.66 -14.48
N ALA A 358 29.74 -38.92 -14.08
CA ALA A 358 28.55 -39.38 -13.38
C ALA A 358 28.75 -39.34 -11.86
N CYS A 359 27.65 -39.13 -11.15
CA CYS A 359 27.57 -39.09 -9.69
C CYS A 359 27.63 -40.49 -9.05
N ASP A 360 27.19 -41.52 -9.76
CA ASP A 360 27.33 -42.93 -9.37
C ASP A 360 28.64 -43.57 -9.86
N TYR A 361 29.62 -42.76 -10.27
CA TYR A 361 30.93 -43.22 -10.70
C TYR A 361 31.58 -44.15 -9.67
N ASN A 362 31.90 -45.36 -10.12
CA ASN A 362 32.57 -46.38 -9.33
C ASN A 362 33.99 -46.61 -9.87
N PRO A 363 35.04 -46.05 -9.22
CA PRO A 363 36.42 -46.25 -9.63
C PRO A 363 36.93 -47.69 -9.45
N GLU A 364 36.19 -48.55 -8.75
CA GLU A 364 36.51 -49.97 -8.55
C GLU A 364 35.84 -50.90 -9.57
N ALA A 365 34.96 -50.36 -10.43
CA ALA A 365 34.32 -51.13 -11.49
C ALA A 365 35.34 -51.67 -12.50
N VAL A 366 35.18 -52.94 -12.87
CA VAL A 366 36.05 -53.62 -13.85
C VAL A 366 35.33 -53.83 -15.17
N LEU A 367 34.00 -53.91 -15.13
CA LEU A 367 33.13 -53.94 -16.30
C LEU A 367 32.34 -52.63 -16.39
N ALA A 368 32.15 -52.11 -17.61
CA ALA A 368 31.29 -50.96 -17.83
C ALA A 368 29.84 -51.35 -17.50
N GLY A 369 29.28 -50.69 -16.49
CA GLY A 369 27.86 -50.72 -16.17
C GLY A 369 27.21 -49.37 -16.49
N ALA A 370 25.90 -49.32 -16.33
CA ALA A 370 25.14 -48.09 -16.52
C ALA A 370 25.51 -47.02 -15.50
N CYS A 371 25.54 -45.78 -15.98
CA CYS A 371 25.59 -44.57 -15.18
C CYS A 371 24.19 -44.01 -15.14
N TYR A 372 23.50 -44.16 -14.01
CA TYR A 372 22.10 -43.73 -13.89
C TYR A 372 21.96 -42.35 -13.27
N ASP A 373 23.04 -41.83 -12.69
CA ASP A 373 23.00 -40.63 -11.88
C ASP A 373 24.04 -39.63 -12.33
N TYR A 374 23.59 -38.52 -12.93
CA TYR A 374 24.43 -37.40 -13.35
C TYR A 374 24.05 -36.10 -12.65
N THR A 375 23.07 -36.15 -11.74
CA THR A 375 22.39 -34.98 -11.20
C THR A 375 22.56 -34.87 -9.70
N SER A 376 22.65 -35.98 -8.96
CA SER A 376 22.66 -35.94 -7.49
C SER A 376 23.89 -35.27 -6.87
N CYS A 377 24.98 -35.18 -7.63
CA CYS A 377 26.23 -34.54 -7.24
C CYS A 377 26.49 -33.23 -8.00
N THR A 378 25.52 -32.78 -8.80
CA THR A 378 25.61 -31.58 -9.60
C THR A 378 24.81 -30.47 -8.93
N GLY A 379 25.48 -29.37 -8.57
CA GLY A 379 24.86 -28.23 -7.89
C GLY A 379 25.77 -27.02 -7.90
N CYS A 380 25.37 -25.91 -7.27
CA CYS A 380 26.28 -24.78 -7.15
C CYS A 380 27.37 -25.12 -6.09
N THR A 381 28.64 -25.07 -6.50
CA THR A 381 29.79 -25.36 -5.62
C THR A 381 30.39 -24.10 -4.98
N SER A 382 29.80 -22.93 -5.21
CA SER A 382 30.29 -21.65 -4.67
C SER A 382 29.66 -21.37 -3.31
N GLU A 383 30.44 -21.39 -2.23
CA GLU A 383 29.97 -21.19 -0.85
C GLU A 383 29.23 -19.85 -0.61
N GLY A 384 29.45 -18.86 -1.48
CA GLY A 384 28.79 -17.55 -1.40
C GLY A 384 27.49 -17.41 -2.18
N ALA A 385 27.01 -18.48 -2.84
CA ALA A 385 25.76 -18.47 -3.60
C ALA A 385 24.58 -18.91 -2.71
N ASP A 386 23.39 -18.36 -2.96
CA ASP A 386 22.18 -18.70 -2.22
C ASP A 386 21.71 -20.14 -2.47
N ASN A 387 21.97 -20.65 -3.67
CA ASN A 387 21.70 -22.04 -4.05
C ASN A 387 22.93 -22.95 -3.86
N TYR A 388 23.88 -22.57 -3.00
CA TYR A 388 25.04 -23.39 -2.69
C TYR A 388 24.63 -24.78 -2.19
N ASP A 389 25.13 -25.82 -2.84
CA ASP A 389 24.94 -27.20 -2.44
C ASP A 389 26.25 -27.77 -1.88
N PRO A 390 26.35 -27.98 -0.56
CA PRO A 390 27.55 -28.53 0.07
C PRO A 390 27.82 -30.00 -0.28
N THR A 391 26.87 -30.69 -0.90
CA THR A 391 27.01 -32.08 -1.35
C THR A 391 27.40 -32.20 -2.82
N ALA A 392 27.34 -31.09 -3.58
CA ALA A 392 27.75 -31.07 -4.97
C ALA A 392 29.27 -31.24 -5.12
N THR A 393 29.66 -32.18 -5.97
CA THR A 393 31.06 -32.41 -6.38
C THR A 393 31.33 -31.91 -7.80
N LEU A 394 30.27 -31.73 -8.59
CA LEU A 394 30.28 -31.15 -9.93
C LEU A 394 29.48 -29.84 -9.91
N SER A 395 30.04 -28.81 -10.55
CA SER A 395 29.35 -27.53 -10.67
C SER A 395 28.27 -27.62 -11.74
N SER A 396 27.04 -27.25 -11.39
CA SER A 396 25.94 -27.07 -12.36
C SER A 396 26.18 -25.91 -13.34
N GLY A 397 27.17 -25.04 -13.07
CA GLY A 397 27.36 -23.78 -13.79
C GLY A 397 26.34 -22.70 -13.43
N VAL A 398 25.30 -23.03 -12.64
CA VAL A 398 24.22 -22.13 -12.24
C VAL A 398 24.33 -21.87 -10.73
N CYS A 399 25.01 -20.78 -10.39
CA CYS A 399 25.08 -20.26 -9.02
C CYS A 399 24.26 -18.98 -8.92
N VAL A 400 23.31 -18.94 -7.99
CA VAL A 400 22.41 -17.82 -7.73
C VAL A 400 23.03 -16.94 -6.66
N PHE A 401 23.25 -15.68 -6.99
CA PHE A 401 23.62 -14.62 -6.05
C PHE A 401 22.47 -13.62 -6.04
N GLY A 402 21.66 -13.67 -5.00
CA GLY A 402 20.54 -12.79 -4.75
C GLY A 402 21.00 -11.39 -4.39
N GLY A 403 20.27 -10.42 -4.92
CA GLY A 403 20.45 -9.01 -4.62
C GLY A 403 19.81 -8.17 -5.72
N CYS A 404 19.87 -6.85 -5.57
CA CYS A 404 19.29 -5.98 -6.56
C CYS A 404 20.12 -5.96 -7.86
N THR A 405 19.55 -6.48 -8.94
CA THR A 405 20.22 -6.51 -10.27
C THR A 405 19.87 -5.32 -11.16
N ILE A 406 18.99 -4.43 -10.71
CA ILE A 406 18.46 -3.33 -11.53
C ILE A 406 19.41 -2.11 -11.51
N PRO A 407 20.02 -1.73 -12.63
CA PRO A 407 20.85 -0.53 -12.70
C PRO A 407 20.00 0.72 -12.43
N GLY A 408 20.33 1.46 -11.39
CA GLY A 408 19.58 2.67 -10.97
C GLY A 408 18.85 2.53 -9.63
N ALA A 409 18.75 1.32 -9.08
CA ALA A 409 18.35 1.15 -7.69
C ALA A 409 19.43 1.67 -6.73
N CYS A 410 19.00 2.19 -5.59
CA CYS A 410 19.84 2.75 -4.54
C CYS A 410 20.79 1.70 -3.92
N ASN A 411 20.36 0.43 -3.91
CA ASN A 411 21.13 -0.70 -3.40
C ASN A 411 21.56 -1.68 -4.51
N PHE A 412 21.73 -1.21 -5.75
CA PHE A 412 22.21 -2.03 -6.87
C PHE A 412 23.49 -2.81 -6.49
N ASP A 413 23.42 -4.13 -6.64
CA ASP A 413 24.52 -5.05 -6.38
C ASP A 413 25.09 -5.62 -7.68
N VAL A 414 26.33 -5.23 -7.99
CA VAL A 414 27.05 -5.69 -9.18
C VAL A 414 27.42 -7.19 -9.13
N ALA A 415 27.43 -7.79 -7.95
CA ALA A 415 27.70 -9.21 -7.77
C ALA A 415 26.42 -10.09 -7.87
N ALA A 416 25.24 -9.48 -7.78
CA ALA A 416 23.98 -10.19 -7.92
C ALA A 416 23.74 -10.59 -9.39
N ASN A 417 23.23 -11.80 -9.58
CA ASN A 417 22.79 -12.30 -10.89
C ASN A 417 21.34 -12.78 -10.89
N SER A 418 20.66 -12.65 -9.76
CA SER A 418 19.24 -12.95 -9.61
C SER A 418 18.58 -11.86 -8.78
N ASN A 419 17.59 -11.18 -9.36
CA ASN A 419 16.83 -10.19 -8.61
C ASN A 419 16.00 -10.88 -7.51
N ASP A 420 16.29 -10.57 -6.24
CA ASP A 420 15.61 -11.14 -5.07
C ASP A 420 14.43 -10.27 -4.57
N GLY A 421 14.13 -9.18 -5.29
CA GLY A 421 13.10 -8.22 -4.91
C GLY A 421 13.57 -7.17 -3.90
N SER A 422 14.84 -7.18 -3.49
CA SER A 422 15.40 -6.21 -2.55
C SER A 422 15.66 -4.82 -3.15
N CYS A 423 15.47 -4.62 -4.46
CA CYS A 423 15.74 -3.34 -5.11
C CYS A 423 14.98 -2.18 -4.46
N ASP A 424 15.73 -1.27 -3.88
CA ASP A 424 15.24 -0.06 -3.25
C ASP A 424 15.45 1.12 -4.20
N PHE A 425 14.36 1.82 -4.51
CA PHE A 425 14.36 3.00 -5.38
C PHE A 425 14.02 4.28 -4.61
N THR A 426 13.96 4.22 -3.28
CA THR A 426 13.46 5.31 -2.43
C THR A 426 14.54 5.87 -1.50
N SER A 427 15.45 5.04 -0.97
CA SER A 427 16.43 5.50 0.03
C SER A 427 17.46 6.51 -0.47
N CYS A 428 17.61 6.66 -1.78
CA CYS A 428 18.50 7.62 -2.41
C CYS A 428 17.76 8.68 -3.23
N VAL A 429 16.42 8.72 -3.11
CA VAL A 429 15.58 9.80 -3.64
C VAL A 429 15.49 10.89 -2.59
N GLY A 430 15.85 12.11 -2.98
CA GLY A 430 15.76 13.27 -2.13
C GLY A 430 16.08 14.52 -2.93
N CYS A 431 15.88 15.69 -2.34
CA CYS A 431 16.17 16.92 -3.07
C CYS A 431 17.68 17.06 -3.32
N THR A 432 18.11 17.07 -4.58
CA THR A 432 19.52 17.25 -4.97
C THR A 432 19.93 18.71 -5.17
N ASP A 433 18.99 19.64 -5.01
CA ASP A 433 19.20 21.08 -5.15
C ASP A 433 19.64 21.70 -3.81
N ASP A 434 20.84 22.27 -3.76
CA ASP A 434 21.42 22.84 -2.54
C ASP A 434 20.74 24.14 -2.07
N ALA A 435 19.82 24.69 -2.87
CA ALA A 435 18.98 25.82 -2.51
C ALA A 435 17.67 25.45 -1.79
N ALA A 436 17.31 24.16 -1.73
CA ALA A 436 16.10 23.68 -1.08
C ALA A 436 16.28 23.46 0.43
N CYS A 437 15.19 23.63 1.18
CA CYS A 437 15.11 23.45 2.63
C CYS A 437 15.22 21.98 3.06
N ASN A 438 14.72 21.06 2.24
CA ASN A 438 14.87 19.63 2.43
C ASN A 438 16.01 19.03 1.58
N TYR A 439 17.02 19.84 1.20
CA TYR A 439 18.19 19.37 0.48
C TYR A 439 18.84 18.17 1.18
N ASP A 440 18.99 17.07 0.43
CA ASP A 440 19.61 15.85 0.91
C ASP A 440 20.92 15.58 0.16
N SER A 441 22.04 15.81 0.87
CA SER A 441 23.37 15.53 0.35
C SER A 441 23.67 14.03 0.10
N GLY A 442 22.82 13.14 0.62
CA GLY A 442 22.85 11.69 0.38
C GLY A 442 22.02 11.25 -0.82
N ALA A 443 21.17 12.12 -1.39
CA ALA A 443 20.35 11.80 -2.54
C ALA A 443 21.19 11.68 -3.81
N SER A 444 20.98 10.60 -4.56
CA SER A 444 21.58 10.39 -5.89
C SER A 444 20.54 10.43 -7.01
N LEU A 445 19.25 10.43 -6.65
CA LEU A 445 18.11 10.63 -7.53
C LEU A 445 17.33 11.86 -7.06
N ALA A 446 16.95 12.74 -8.00
CA ALA A 446 16.20 13.95 -7.69
C ALA A 446 14.77 13.60 -7.25
N GLY A 447 14.42 13.98 -6.03
CA GLY A 447 13.09 13.88 -5.44
C GLY A 447 12.45 15.25 -5.20
N TYR A 448 11.36 15.27 -4.43
CA TYR A 448 10.64 16.49 -4.04
C TYR A 448 11.58 17.48 -3.32
N CYS A 449 11.55 18.74 -3.74
CA CYS A 449 12.31 19.84 -3.16
C CYS A 449 11.37 20.86 -2.53
N ASP A 450 11.55 21.13 -1.25
CA ASP A 450 10.85 22.17 -0.50
C ASP A 450 11.69 23.44 -0.52
N TYR A 451 11.14 24.57 -0.96
CA TYR A 451 11.87 25.83 -1.10
C TYR A 451 11.28 26.89 -0.19
N PRO A 452 12.10 27.83 0.32
CA PRO A 452 11.57 28.90 1.14
C PRO A 452 10.80 29.90 0.26
N ALA A 453 9.74 30.49 0.83
CA ALA A 453 8.99 31.56 0.17
C ALA A 453 9.93 32.72 -0.23
N ALA A 454 9.55 33.46 -1.29
CA ALA A 454 10.40 34.53 -1.80
C ALA A 454 10.75 35.56 -0.71
N ASN A 455 12.06 35.79 -0.50
CA ASN A 455 12.65 36.65 0.55
C ASN A 455 12.67 36.06 1.97
N PHE A 456 12.41 34.77 2.14
CA PHE A 456 12.56 34.05 3.39
C PHE A 456 13.67 33.00 3.28
N ASP A 457 14.24 32.61 4.42
CA ASP A 457 15.05 31.40 4.55
C ASP A 457 14.18 30.20 4.95
N CYS A 458 14.79 29.03 5.01
CA CYS A 458 14.12 27.76 5.29
C CYS A 458 13.55 27.61 6.70
N ASP A 459 13.93 28.50 7.61
CA ASP A 459 13.36 28.58 8.95
C ASP A 459 12.20 29.60 9.00
N GLY A 460 11.76 30.10 7.83
CA GLY A 460 10.73 31.13 7.71
C GLY A 460 11.22 32.52 8.13
N ASN A 461 12.52 32.77 8.24
CA ASN A 461 13.04 34.09 8.58
C ASN A 461 13.21 34.95 7.33
N CYS A 462 12.72 36.17 7.42
CA CYS A 462 12.89 37.21 6.42
C CYS A 462 14.39 37.55 6.19
N LEU A 463 14.87 37.39 4.96
CA LEU A 463 16.25 37.64 4.54
C LEU A 463 16.56 39.14 4.31
N LEU A 464 15.55 40.01 4.38
CA LEU A 464 15.69 41.45 4.27
C LEU A 464 15.85 42.10 5.65
N ALA A 465 16.76 43.07 5.76
CA ALA A 465 17.21 43.67 7.02
C ALA A 465 16.14 44.51 7.76
N ASP A 466 14.93 44.65 7.24
CA ASP A 466 13.86 45.39 7.89
C ASP A 466 12.48 44.78 7.56
N CYS A 467 12.07 43.82 8.39
CA CYS A 467 10.76 43.18 8.31
C CYS A 467 9.69 43.91 9.17
N SER A 468 9.91 45.19 9.51
CA SER A 468 9.02 45.95 10.41
C SER A 468 8.08 46.96 9.73
N ALA A 469 7.95 46.93 8.40
CA ALA A 469 7.15 47.91 7.65
C ALA A 469 5.94 47.33 6.89
N PHE A 470 5.66 46.03 6.96
CA PHE A 470 4.53 45.42 6.26
C PHE A 470 3.56 44.82 7.28
N VAL A 471 2.41 45.47 7.44
CA VAL A 471 1.28 44.94 8.23
C VAL A 471 0.58 43.94 7.31
N VAL A 472 0.73 42.65 7.60
CA VAL A 472 -0.10 41.61 6.98
C VAL A 472 -1.25 41.40 7.95
N GLU A 473 -2.41 41.92 7.56
CA GLU A 473 -3.66 41.76 8.29
C GLU A 473 -4.27 40.40 7.94
N GLY A 474 -4.41 39.53 8.92
CA GLY A 474 -4.95 38.19 8.73
C GLY A 474 -5.14 37.51 10.08
N CYS A 475 -5.56 36.24 10.04
CA CYS A 475 -5.67 35.48 11.27
C CYS A 475 -4.27 35.09 11.78
N THR A 476 -3.90 35.63 12.94
CA THR A 476 -2.62 35.34 13.60
C THR A 476 -2.71 34.16 14.57
N ASP A 477 -3.92 33.64 14.78
CA ASP A 477 -4.18 32.49 15.64
C ASP A 477 -3.93 31.19 14.88
N ALA A 478 -2.84 30.50 15.21
CA ALA A 478 -2.46 29.22 14.62
C ALA A 478 -3.49 28.09 14.81
N CYS A 479 -4.51 28.30 15.65
CA CYS A 479 -5.56 27.32 15.90
C CYS A 479 -6.81 27.57 15.02
N ALA A 480 -6.83 28.65 14.23
CA ALA A 480 -7.89 28.96 13.29
C ALA A 480 -7.72 28.20 11.96
N CYS A 481 -8.84 27.86 11.35
CA CYS A 481 -8.94 27.20 10.05
C CYS A 481 -8.34 28.01 8.90
N ASN A 482 -8.31 29.33 9.05
CA ASN A 482 -7.73 30.26 8.10
C ASN A 482 -6.50 30.98 8.67
N PHE A 483 -5.75 30.30 9.56
CA PHE A 483 -4.49 30.83 10.07
C PHE A 483 -3.58 31.26 8.91
N ASP A 484 -3.16 32.52 8.94
CA ASP A 484 -2.20 33.07 8.00
C ASP A 484 -0.83 33.15 8.69
N PRO A 485 0.13 32.28 8.33
CA PRO A 485 1.46 32.28 8.93
C PRO A 485 2.27 33.56 8.65
N PHE A 486 1.81 34.38 7.70
CA PHE A 486 2.39 35.67 7.37
C PHE A 486 1.70 36.84 8.06
N ALA A 487 0.48 36.65 8.60
CA ALA A 487 -0.22 37.66 9.36
C ALA A 487 0.57 38.03 10.61
N ASN A 488 0.85 39.31 10.76
CA ASN A 488 1.52 39.86 11.94
C ASN A 488 0.64 40.83 12.72
N THR A 489 -0.59 41.05 12.22
CA THR A 489 -1.60 41.88 12.85
C THR A 489 -2.94 41.18 12.72
N GLU A 490 -3.50 40.81 13.88
CA GLU A 490 -4.83 40.20 13.96
C GLU A 490 -5.90 41.18 13.47
N ASN A 491 -6.62 40.81 12.41
CA ASN A 491 -7.70 41.63 11.84
C ASN A 491 -9.10 41.11 12.21
N GLY A 492 -9.18 40.08 13.05
CA GLY A 492 -10.44 39.47 13.48
C GLY A 492 -11.03 38.52 12.44
N SER A 493 -10.25 38.14 11.42
CA SER A 493 -10.66 37.17 10.40
C SER A 493 -10.59 35.72 10.87
N CYS A 494 -9.99 35.42 12.03
CA CYS A 494 -9.86 34.05 12.52
C CYS A 494 -11.19 33.30 12.57
N GLU A 495 -11.29 32.27 11.73
CA GLU A 495 -12.39 31.34 11.66
C GLU A 495 -11.98 30.03 12.31
N PHE A 496 -12.80 29.51 13.21
CA PHE A 496 -12.49 28.28 13.95
C PHE A 496 -13.44 27.14 13.63
N GLU A 497 -14.46 27.32 12.78
CA GLU A 497 -15.52 26.32 12.60
C GLU A 497 -15.50 25.65 11.21
N SER A 498 -15.01 26.30 10.15
CA SER A 498 -15.07 25.78 8.77
C SER A 498 -14.28 24.51 8.50
N CYS A 499 -13.17 24.31 9.20
CA CYS A 499 -12.32 23.12 9.10
C CYS A 499 -12.58 22.10 10.22
N ALA A 500 -13.57 22.37 11.07
CA ALA A 500 -13.92 21.56 12.22
C ALA A 500 -15.00 20.54 11.82
N GLY A 501 -14.72 19.26 12.02
CA GLY A 501 -15.64 18.17 11.69
C GLY A 501 -14.97 16.81 11.94
N CYS A 502 -15.68 15.72 11.67
CA CYS A 502 -15.11 14.40 11.93
C CYS A 502 -14.01 14.04 10.91
N VAL A 503 -12.77 13.85 11.38
CA VAL A 503 -11.61 13.56 10.51
C VAL A 503 -11.37 12.06 10.27
N TYR A 504 -12.10 11.19 10.96
CA TYR A 504 -11.90 9.73 10.89
C TYR A 504 -12.77 9.11 9.79
N PHE A 505 -12.13 8.56 8.75
CA PHE A 505 -12.82 7.93 7.61
C PHE A 505 -13.69 6.72 8.01
N THR A 506 -13.46 6.12 9.18
CA THR A 506 -14.23 5.01 9.73
C THR A 506 -15.51 5.44 10.45
N ALA A 507 -15.70 6.74 10.70
CA ALA A 507 -16.91 7.28 11.32
C ALA A 507 -18.04 7.48 10.30
N GLU A 508 -19.29 7.33 10.75
CA GLU A 508 -20.48 7.47 9.89
C GLU A 508 -20.71 8.89 9.38
N ASN A 509 -20.22 9.89 10.11
CA ASN A 509 -20.28 11.32 9.74
C ASN A 509 -18.91 11.88 9.36
N TYR A 510 -18.01 11.05 8.83
CA TYR A 510 -16.73 11.51 8.28
C TYR A 510 -16.93 12.69 7.32
N ASP A 511 -16.18 13.75 7.56
CA ASP A 511 -16.14 14.94 6.71
C ASP A 511 -14.76 15.02 6.02
N PRO A 512 -14.67 14.76 4.70
CA PRO A 512 -13.40 14.82 3.98
C PRO A 512 -12.81 16.24 3.86
N SER A 513 -13.57 17.28 4.23
CA SER A 513 -13.10 18.67 4.27
C SER A 513 -12.62 19.13 5.65
N ALA A 514 -12.85 18.32 6.70
CA ALA A 514 -12.38 18.61 8.04
C ALA A 514 -10.88 18.33 8.18
N THR A 515 -10.15 19.30 8.74
CA THR A 515 -8.72 19.15 9.10
C THR A 515 -8.50 19.18 10.60
N ARG A 516 -9.55 19.46 11.38
CA ARG A 516 -9.54 19.45 12.84
C ARG A 516 -10.75 18.70 13.37
N ASP A 517 -10.51 17.71 14.22
CA ASP A 517 -11.61 17.00 14.85
C ASP A 517 -12.29 17.89 15.91
N ASP A 518 -13.62 17.96 15.85
CA ASP A 518 -14.45 18.74 16.78
C ASP A 518 -15.14 17.86 17.84
N GLY A 519 -14.77 16.58 17.92
CA GLY A 519 -15.41 15.60 18.79
C GLY A 519 -16.76 15.09 18.28
N SER A 520 -17.17 15.45 17.05
CA SER A 520 -18.46 15.05 16.49
C SER A 520 -18.48 13.66 15.87
N CYS A 521 -17.35 12.95 15.73
CA CYS A 521 -17.34 11.64 15.07
C CYS A 521 -18.32 10.65 15.71
N ILE A 522 -19.08 9.98 14.84
CA ILE A 522 -20.08 8.97 15.17
C ILE A 522 -19.47 7.62 14.80
N PHE A 523 -18.99 6.92 15.81
CA PHE A 523 -18.53 5.54 15.70
C PHE A 523 -19.69 4.63 16.11
N GLU A 524 -20.40 4.09 15.11
CA GLU A 524 -21.43 3.07 15.36
C GLU A 524 -20.78 1.75 15.78
N GLY A 525 -21.31 1.16 16.86
CA GLY A 525 -20.82 -0.10 17.43
C GLY A 525 -21.69 -0.57 18.58
N CYS A 526 -21.33 -1.69 19.20
CA CYS A 526 -21.96 -2.06 20.46
C CYS A 526 -21.33 -1.27 21.61
N THR A 527 -22.10 -0.41 22.25
CA THR A 527 -21.64 0.43 23.37
C THR A 527 -21.92 -0.19 24.75
N ASP A 528 -22.53 -1.37 24.79
CA ASP A 528 -22.91 -2.05 26.02
C ASP A 528 -21.86 -3.11 26.38
N GLY A 529 -21.13 -2.87 27.48
CA GLY A 529 -20.04 -3.73 27.96
C GLY A 529 -20.46 -5.10 28.45
N GLU A 530 -21.77 -5.40 28.47
CA GLU A 530 -22.31 -6.75 28.76
C GLU A 530 -22.39 -7.64 27.50
N PHE A 531 -22.01 -7.12 26.32
CA PHE A 531 -21.97 -7.87 25.07
C PHE A 531 -20.53 -8.18 24.63
N ALA A 532 -20.27 -9.38 24.12
CA ALA A 532 -18.95 -9.78 23.62
C ALA A 532 -18.45 -8.95 22.43
N THR A 533 -19.34 -8.37 21.62
CA THR A 533 -19.00 -7.44 20.54
C THR A 533 -18.91 -5.97 21.00
N TYR A 534 -18.80 -5.74 22.31
CA TYR A 534 -18.59 -4.42 22.88
C TYR A 534 -17.36 -3.75 22.26
N ALA A 535 -17.57 -2.59 21.65
CA ALA A 535 -16.55 -1.74 21.08
C ALA A 535 -16.36 -0.53 22.03
N PRO A 536 -15.26 -0.46 22.80
CA PRO A 536 -15.02 0.65 23.74
C PRO A 536 -14.90 2.02 23.06
N GLN A 537 -14.60 2.03 21.75
CA GLN A 537 -14.51 3.21 20.90
C GLN A 537 -15.85 3.65 20.28
N ALA A 538 -16.88 2.80 20.34
CA ALA A 538 -18.20 3.17 19.83
C ALA A 538 -18.86 4.20 20.73
N ASN A 539 -19.39 5.26 20.12
CA ASN A 539 -20.13 6.32 20.82
C ASN A 539 -21.57 6.48 20.29
N ALA A 540 -21.95 5.66 19.31
CA ALA A 540 -23.32 5.50 18.85
C ALA A 540 -23.73 4.02 18.89
N MET A 541 -24.83 3.73 19.61
CA MET A 541 -25.31 2.37 19.78
C MET A 541 -26.00 1.87 18.51
N ASN A 542 -25.51 0.75 17.97
CA ASN A 542 -26.21 -0.04 16.97
C ASN A 542 -26.61 -1.39 17.58
N GLU A 543 -27.90 -1.53 17.95
CA GLU A 543 -28.43 -2.76 18.59
C GLU A 543 -28.26 -4.01 17.72
N ALA A 544 -28.15 -3.86 16.39
CA ALA A 544 -27.91 -4.99 15.50
C ALA A 544 -26.47 -5.53 15.61
N TRP A 545 -25.56 -4.75 16.20
CA TRP A 545 -24.15 -5.08 16.35
C TRP A 545 -23.78 -5.45 17.79
N CYS A 546 -24.73 -5.38 18.73
CA CYS A 546 -24.58 -5.91 20.09
C CYS A 546 -24.93 -7.39 20.14
N SER A 547 -23.91 -8.21 20.26
CA SER A 547 -24.02 -9.66 20.31
C SER A 547 -23.07 -10.19 21.37
N ASN A 548 -23.55 -11.15 22.16
CA ASN A 548 -22.65 -11.95 22.99
C ASN A 548 -21.91 -13.00 22.16
N ALA A 549 -22.31 -13.23 20.91
CA ALA A 549 -21.63 -14.15 20.02
C ALA A 549 -20.84 -13.39 18.94
N PRO A 550 -19.60 -13.80 18.63
CA PRO A 550 -18.87 -13.28 17.47
C PRO A 550 -19.58 -13.66 16.16
N ALA A 551 -19.15 -13.09 15.03
CA ALA A 551 -19.60 -13.48 13.68
C ALA A 551 -19.26 -14.95 13.29
N SER A 552 -18.71 -15.72 14.22
CA SER A 552 -18.11 -17.05 14.10
C SER A 552 -19.09 -18.23 14.26
N ALA A 553 -20.37 -18.07 13.91
CA ALA A 553 -21.35 -19.16 14.08
C ALA A 553 -21.44 -20.12 12.88
N ASP A 554 -20.72 -19.84 11.79
CA ASP A 554 -20.56 -20.71 10.62
C ASP A 554 -19.33 -21.61 10.80
N PHE A 555 -19.53 -22.71 11.53
CA PHE A 555 -18.45 -23.65 11.87
C PHE A 555 -17.90 -24.39 10.65
N ASN A 556 -18.69 -24.49 9.60
CA ASN A 556 -18.34 -25.24 8.40
C ASN A 556 -17.79 -24.34 7.26
N ASN A 557 -17.83 -23.02 7.45
CA ASN A 557 -17.37 -21.97 6.54
C ASN A 557 -18.08 -21.99 5.17
N ASP A 558 -19.38 -22.26 5.14
CA ASP A 558 -20.21 -22.23 3.92
C ASP A 558 -20.89 -20.89 3.64
N GLY A 559 -20.67 -19.89 4.50
CA GLY A 559 -21.24 -18.56 4.47
C GLY A 559 -22.62 -18.45 5.11
N THR A 560 -23.15 -19.51 5.75
CA THR A 560 -24.47 -19.52 6.38
C THR A 560 -24.50 -20.24 7.72
N VAL A 561 -25.24 -19.71 8.70
CA VAL A 561 -25.44 -20.40 10.00
C VAL A 561 -26.66 -21.32 9.90
N GLN A 562 -26.44 -22.63 9.91
CA GLN A 562 -27.48 -23.63 9.70
C GLN A 562 -27.36 -24.86 10.63
N VAL A 563 -28.19 -25.88 10.40
CA VAL A 563 -28.26 -27.08 11.26
C VAL A 563 -26.96 -27.88 11.20
N GLU A 564 -26.25 -27.78 10.10
CA GLU A 564 -24.92 -28.36 9.88
C GLU A 564 -23.89 -27.75 10.84
N ASP A 565 -23.94 -26.45 11.10
CA ASP A 565 -23.10 -25.73 12.08
C ASP A 565 -23.46 -26.10 13.51
N LEU A 566 -24.75 -26.18 13.82
CA LEU A 566 -25.22 -26.73 15.11
C LEU A 566 -24.70 -28.16 15.32
N THR A 567 -24.65 -28.95 14.24
CA THR A 567 -24.16 -30.33 14.31
C THR A 567 -22.66 -30.37 14.58
N GLN A 568 -21.87 -29.46 14.00
CA GLN A 568 -20.45 -29.34 14.28
C GLN A 568 -20.17 -28.80 15.70
N PHE A 569 -20.92 -27.80 16.15
CA PHE A 569 -20.90 -27.34 17.54
C PHE A 569 -21.17 -28.50 18.51
N LEU A 570 -22.21 -29.30 18.26
CA LEU A 570 -22.57 -30.45 19.09
C LEU A 570 -21.52 -31.57 19.03
N GLN A 571 -20.79 -31.71 17.93
CA GLN A 571 -19.66 -32.65 17.83
C GLN A 571 -18.47 -32.18 18.68
N ALA A 572 -18.13 -30.89 18.65
CA ALA A 572 -17.10 -30.29 19.51
C ALA A 572 -17.49 -30.42 21.00
N TYR A 573 -18.73 -30.08 21.34
CA TYR A 573 -19.31 -30.22 22.67
C TYR A 573 -19.36 -31.69 23.18
N ALA A 574 -19.69 -32.65 22.31
CA ALA A 574 -19.83 -34.06 22.69
C ALA A 574 -18.50 -34.83 22.81
N LEU A 575 -17.42 -34.35 22.18
CA LEU A 575 -16.10 -34.99 22.23
C LEU A 575 -15.28 -34.59 23.47
N ALA A 576 -15.66 -33.52 24.19
CA ALA A 576 -14.93 -33.05 25.36
C ALA A 576 -15.84 -32.44 26.46
N ALA A 577 -16.20 -33.25 27.46
CA ALA A 577 -16.12 -32.90 28.89
C ALA A 577 -16.36 -34.15 29.76
N PRO A 578 -15.65 -34.41 30.88
CA PRO A 578 -14.91 -33.45 31.70
C PRO A 578 -13.48 -33.90 32.13
N SER A 579 -12.47 -33.13 31.74
CA SER A 579 -11.35 -32.71 32.61
C SER A 579 -10.66 -31.50 31.95
N TRP A 580 -11.08 -30.30 32.36
CA TRP A 580 -10.52 -28.95 32.16
C TRP A 580 -9.17 -28.88 31.38
N GLY A 581 -9.22 -28.83 30.03
CA GLY A 581 -8.05 -28.79 29.15
C GLY A 581 -8.25 -29.52 27.82
N GLY A 582 -9.13 -28.99 26.96
CA GLY A 582 -9.66 -29.61 25.74
C GLY A 582 -8.68 -29.97 24.62
N VAL A 583 -9.25 -30.33 23.46
CA VAL A 583 -8.51 -30.60 22.21
C VAL A 583 -7.55 -29.44 21.89
N THR A 584 -6.29 -29.76 21.61
CA THR A 584 -5.21 -28.77 21.51
C THR A 584 -5.48 -27.63 20.51
N TRP A 585 -6.32 -27.86 19.49
CA TRP A 585 -6.69 -26.83 18.52
C TRP A 585 -7.76 -25.85 19.03
N VAL A 586 -8.69 -26.25 19.92
CA VAL A 586 -9.70 -25.33 20.50
C VAL A 586 -9.04 -24.33 21.44
N GLY A 587 -8.07 -24.78 22.25
CA GLY A 587 -7.24 -23.86 23.03
C GLY A 587 -6.45 -22.88 22.13
N SER A 588 -5.99 -23.35 20.96
CA SER A 588 -5.26 -22.51 20.01
C SER A 588 -6.17 -21.49 19.28
N ALA A 589 -7.42 -21.84 19.03
CA ALA A 589 -8.41 -20.98 18.38
C ALA A 589 -9.09 -19.99 19.34
N CYS A 590 -9.10 -20.30 20.65
CA CYS A 590 -9.79 -19.51 21.66
C CYS A 590 -8.85 -18.65 22.54
N ASP A 591 -7.58 -19.02 22.70
CA ASP A 591 -6.56 -18.22 23.42
C ASP A 591 -5.75 -17.37 22.45
N VAL A 592 -6.22 -16.13 22.23
CA VAL A 592 -5.39 -15.07 21.63
C VAL A 592 -5.30 -13.95 22.65
N ASP A 593 -4.12 -13.81 23.26
CA ASP A 593 -3.88 -12.77 24.25
C ASP A 593 -3.63 -11.44 23.52
N PRO A 594 -4.43 -10.39 23.79
CA PRO A 594 -4.13 -9.06 23.28
C PRO A 594 -2.78 -8.60 23.82
N LEU A 595 -2.06 -7.85 23.00
CA LEU A 595 -0.94 -7.06 23.50
C LEU A 595 -1.43 -6.12 24.59
N THR A 596 -0.62 -5.91 25.63
CA THR A 596 -0.99 -4.96 26.68
C THR A 596 -1.04 -3.54 26.11
N GLU A 597 -1.89 -2.69 26.68
CA GLU A 597 -1.95 -1.27 26.29
C GLU A 597 -0.57 -0.59 26.35
N GLU A 598 0.29 -0.99 27.30
CA GLU A 598 1.66 -0.49 27.43
C GLU A 598 2.56 -0.94 26.26
N GLU A 599 2.40 -2.17 25.77
CA GLU A 599 3.13 -2.71 24.60
C GLU A 599 2.66 -2.06 23.29
N LEU A 600 1.35 -1.88 23.14
CA LEU A 600 0.74 -1.23 21.97
C LEU A 600 1.14 0.25 21.88
N LEU A 601 1.04 0.96 23.01
CA LEU A 601 1.40 2.38 23.08
C LEU A 601 2.91 2.58 22.84
N ALA A 602 3.76 1.69 23.33
CA ALA A 602 5.21 1.73 23.08
C ALA A 602 5.58 1.42 21.62
N ALA A 603 4.89 0.46 20.98
CA ALA A 603 5.10 0.10 19.58
C ALA A 603 4.75 1.27 18.65
N VAL A 604 3.61 1.95 18.90
CA VAL A 604 3.07 2.99 18.00
C VAL A 604 3.65 4.38 18.28
N LEU A 605 3.84 4.78 19.54
CA LEU A 605 4.40 6.12 19.87
C LEU A 605 5.89 6.26 19.54
N SER A 606 6.60 5.16 19.26
CA SER A 606 7.99 5.21 18.81
C SER A 606 8.17 5.84 17.41
N ASN A 607 7.07 6.00 16.66
CA ASN A 607 7.05 6.45 15.26
C ASN A 607 6.25 7.74 15.01
N GLN A 608 5.67 8.38 16.04
CA GLN A 608 4.94 9.63 15.83
C GLN A 608 5.88 10.84 15.97
N SER A 609 6.23 11.44 14.84
CA SER A 609 6.74 12.81 14.80
C SER A 609 5.63 13.76 15.22
N ALA A 610 5.78 14.38 16.39
CA ALA A 610 4.94 15.50 16.79
C ALA A 610 4.97 16.56 15.68
N GLY A 611 3.80 16.86 15.10
CA GLY A 611 3.63 18.07 14.30
C GLY A 611 4.02 19.32 15.11
N PRO A 612 4.20 20.48 14.46
CA PRO A 612 4.68 21.69 15.12
C PRO A 612 3.79 22.04 16.33
N TRP A 613 4.33 21.78 17.52
CA TRP A 613 3.64 21.99 18.79
C TRP A 613 3.43 23.50 19.02
N ASN A 614 2.18 23.97 18.90
CA ASN A 614 1.81 25.30 19.35
C ASN A 614 1.10 25.22 20.72
N PRO A 615 1.75 25.65 21.82
CA PRO A 615 1.15 25.64 23.17
C PRO A 615 -0.09 26.53 23.33
N ALA A 616 -0.36 27.45 22.40
CA ALA A 616 -1.57 28.28 22.40
C ALA A 616 -2.84 27.49 22.06
N CYS A 617 -2.69 26.33 21.42
CA CYS A 617 -3.76 25.55 20.82
C CYS A 617 -4.34 24.43 21.70
N GLY A 618 -3.91 24.33 22.96
CA GLY A 618 -4.27 23.21 23.84
C GLY A 618 -3.28 22.06 23.73
N VAL A 619 -3.50 21.00 24.51
CA VAL A 619 -2.67 19.80 24.46
C VAL A 619 -3.09 19.00 23.22
N PRO A 620 -2.19 18.71 22.25
CA PRO A 620 -2.50 17.78 21.17
C PRO A 620 -2.66 16.39 21.76
N GLY A 621 -3.72 15.68 21.36
CA GLY A 621 -3.96 14.33 21.85
C GLY A 621 -5.30 13.80 21.37
N CYS A 622 -5.53 12.51 21.58
CA CYS A 622 -6.81 11.92 21.25
C CYS A 622 -7.89 12.39 22.23
N SER A 623 -9.02 12.86 21.70
CA SER A 623 -10.14 13.36 22.48
C SER A 623 -11.19 12.28 22.82
N TYR A 624 -11.06 11.08 22.23
CA TYR A 624 -12.01 9.98 22.37
C TYR A 624 -11.62 9.03 23.51
N PRO A 625 -12.46 8.85 24.55
CA PRO A 625 -12.16 8.02 25.72
C PRO A 625 -11.89 6.53 25.44
N GLY A 626 -12.25 6.03 24.26
CA GLY A 626 -12.04 4.63 23.84
C GLY A 626 -10.70 4.38 23.15
N ALA A 627 -9.85 5.39 22.97
CA ALA A 627 -8.53 5.25 22.35
C ALA A 627 -7.43 4.96 23.38
N LEU A 628 -6.41 4.22 22.97
CA LEU A 628 -5.23 3.89 23.79
C LEU A 628 -4.41 5.13 24.18
N ASN A 629 -4.38 6.15 23.33
CA ASN A 629 -3.70 7.43 23.57
C ASN A 629 -4.67 8.54 23.98
N PHE A 630 -5.80 8.20 24.60
CA PHE A 630 -6.76 9.18 25.10
C PHE A 630 -6.13 10.16 26.10
N GLU A 631 -6.32 11.44 25.84
CA GLU A 631 -5.82 12.56 26.63
C GLU A 631 -7.01 13.38 27.13
N PHE A 632 -7.34 13.30 28.43
CA PHE A 632 -8.51 14.00 29.00
C PHE A 632 -8.49 15.53 28.83
N ASN A 633 -7.30 16.12 28.62
CA ASN A 633 -7.14 17.56 28.38
C ASN A 633 -6.78 17.89 26.92
N ALA A 634 -6.96 16.94 25.99
CA ALA A 634 -6.75 17.19 24.58
C ALA A 634 -7.67 18.33 24.11
N GLY A 635 -7.06 19.43 23.65
CA GLY A 635 -7.77 20.58 23.07
C GLY A 635 -7.81 20.55 21.55
N GLN A 636 -7.03 19.65 20.95
CA GLN A 636 -6.95 19.41 19.52
C GLN A 636 -6.67 17.94 19.24
N ASP A 637 -7.52 17.35 18.43
CA ASP A 637 -7.40 15.99 17.92
C ASP A 637 -7.22 16.07 16.40
N HIS A 638 -6.06 15.59 15.94
CA HIS A 638 -5.61 15.69 14.54
C HIS A 638 -5.80 14.35 13.80
N GLY A 639 -6.73 13.51 14.25
CA GLY A 639 -6.96 12.20 13.61
C GLY A 639 -5.98 11.11 14.08
N ILE A 640 -5.35 11.28 15.23
CA ILE A 640 -4.26 10.41 15.73
C ILE A 640 -4.69 9.44 16.84
N CYS A 641 -5.99 9.31 17.10
CA CYS A 641 -6.51 8.34 18.07
C CYS A 641 -6.12 6.92 17.67
N LEU A 642 -5.61 6.16 18.63
CA LEU A 642 -5.24 4.77 18.47
C LEU A 642 -6.37 3.90 19.00
N PHE A 643 -7.15 3.31 18.11
CA PHE A 643 -8.20 2.34 18.42
C PHE A 643 -7.64 0.94 18.21
N ALA A 644 -7.49 0.20 19.31
CA ALA A 644 -7.00 -1.19 19.27
C ALA A 644 -8.12 -2.16 18.89
N GLY A 645 -7.76 -3.19 18.12
CA GLY A 645 -8.62 -4.30 17.77
C GLY A 645 -8.00 -5.09 16.61
N CYS A 646 -8.68 -6.12 16.12
CA CYS A 646 -8.20 -6.84 14.95
C CYS A 646 -8.34 -5.99 13.68
N THR A 647 -7.22 -5.74 12.98
CA THR A 647 -7.21 -4.88 11.77
C THR A 647 -7.31 -5.65 10.47
N ASP A 648 -7.19 -6.98 10.51
CA ASP A 648 -7.25 -7.84 9.33
C ASP A 648 -8.71 -8.10 8.90
N VAL A 649 -9.08 -7.64 7.71
CA VAL A 649 -10.41 -7.83 7.11
C VAL A 649 -10.77 -9.30 6.84
N GLU A 650 -9.77 -10.19 6.78
CA GLU A 650 -9.95 -11.63 6.61
C GLU A 650 -10.15 -12.37 7.94
N ALA A 651 -9.94 -11.71 9.08
CA ALA A 651 -10.18 -12.29 10.40
C ALA A 651 -11.66 -12.28 10.79
N LEU A 652 -12.09 -13.32 11.51
CA LEU A 652 -13.47 -13.51 11.96
C LEU A 652 -13.92 -12.50 13.01
N ASN A 653 -12.99 -11.88 13.73
CA ASN A 653 -13.23 -10.81 14.70
C ASN A 653 -12.66 -9.46 14.23
N TYR A 654 -12.55 -9.25 12.91
CA TYR A 654 -12.20 -7.96 12.33
C TYR A 654 -12.99 -6.83 12.97
N ASP A 655 -12.29 -5.83 13.49
CA ASP A 655 -12.85 -4.61 14.03
C ASP A 655 -12.65 -3.47 13.02
N ARG A 656 -13.74 -3.08 12.36
CA ARG A 656 -13.71 -2.01 11.36
C ARG A 656 -13.32 -0.63 11.91
N LEU A 657 -13.39 -0.46 13.23
CA LEU A 657 -13.05 0.79 13.91
C LEU A 657 -11.60 0.78 14.45
N ALA A 658 -10.93 -0.36 14.43
CA ALA A 658 -9.54 -0.48 14.85
C ALA A 658 -8.57 0.05 13.78
N ASN A 659 -7.56 0.81 14.23
CA ASN A 659 -6.45 1.26 13.40
C ASN A 659 -5.08 0.86 13.98
N VAL A 660 -5.08 0.13 15.09
CA VAL A 660 -3.90 -0.53 15.68
C VAL A 660 -4.25 -1.98 15.94
N ASP A 661 -3.46 -2.89 15.37
CA ASP A 661 -3.64 -4.32 15.61
C ASP A 661 -3.20 -4.69 17.03
N ASP A 662 -4.13 -5.19 17.84
CA ASP A 662 -3.87 -5.63 19.22
C ASP A 662 -3.46 -7.10 19.32
N ASN A 663 -3.20 -7.73 18.17
CA ASN A 663 -2.86 -9.13 18.01
C ASN A 663 -3.98 -10.09 18.43
N THR A 664 -5.24 -9.61 18.47
CA THR A 664 -6.42 -10.46 18.77
C THR A 664 -7.04 -11.11 17.54
N CYS A 665 -6.52 -10.88 16.32
CA CYS A 665 -7.09 -11.44 15.09
C CYS A 665 -7.23 -12.97 15.12
N ARG A 666 -8.45 -13.45 14.86
CA ARG A 666 -8.83 -14.86 14.84
C ARG A 666 -9.21 -15.27 13.43
N TYR A 667 -8.53 -16.28 12.92
CA TYR A 667 -8.82 -16.87 11.60
C TYR A 667 -9.55 -18.22 11.72
N ASP A 668 -9.68 -18.73 12.95
CA ASP A 668 -10.35 -19.98 13.28
C ASP A 668 -11.59 -19.75 14.15
N VAL A 669 -12.61 -20.59 13.97
CA VAL A 669 -13.91 -20.47 14.63
C VAL A 669 -13.84 -20.95 16.09
N CYS A 670 -14.16 -20.07 17.05
CA CYS A 670 -14.17 -20.40 18.49
C CYS A 670 -15.61 -20.72 18.99
N PRO A 671 -15.86 -21.92 19.56
CA PRO A 671 -17.19 -22.31 20.05
C PRO A 671 -17.56 -21.82 21.47
N ASP A 672 -16.68 -21.06 22.13
CA ASP A 672 -16.92 -20.43 23.43
C ASP A 672 -17.62 -19.08 23.20
N PHE A 673 -18.96 -19.10 23.28
CA PHE A 673 -19.81 -17.96 22.93
C PHE A 673 -20.02 -17.00 24.10
N ASN A 674 -19.81 -17.43 25.34
CA ASN A 674 -19.91 -16.54 26.49
C ASN A 674 -18.54 -16.03 26.97
N GLY A 675 -17.44 -16.47 26.32
CA GLY A 675 -16.09 -15.99 26.53
C GLY A 675 -15.52 -16.36 27.90
N ASP A 676 -16.04 -17.41 28.54
CA ASP A 676 -15.62 -17.82 29.88
C ASP A 676 -14.47 -18.84 29.89
N GLY A 677 -13.94 -19.16 28.71
CA GLY A 677 -12.82 -20.07 28.49
C GLY A 677 -13.26 -21.54 28.39
N GLU A 678 -14.57 -21.83 28.42
CA GLU A 678 -15.09 -23.19 28.42
C GLU A 678 -16.23 -23.36 27.39
N VAL A 679 -16.18 -24.43 26.58
CA VAL A 679 -17.29 -24.77 25.67
C VAL A 679 -18.32 -25.62 26.41
N GLN A 680 -19.45 -25.03 26.80
CA GLN A 680 -20.44 -25.65 27.68
C GLN A 680 -21.91 -25.42 27.22
N ILE A 681 -22.87 -25.77 28.09
CA ILE A 681 -24.31 -25.69 27.76
C ILE A 681 -24.78 -24.25 27.62
N SER A 682 -24.15 -23.30 28.32
CA SER A 682 -24.43 -21.86 28.11
C SER A 682 -24.13 -21.46 26.67
N ASP A 683 -23.01 -21.87 26.11
CA ASP A 683 -22.62 -21.56 24.73
C ASP A 683 -23.57 -22.16 23.71
N LEU A 684 -24.04 -23.39 23.95
CA LEU A 684 -25.08 -24.02 23.15
C LEU A 684 -26.40 -23.23 23.19
N MET A 685 -26.74 -22.70 24.37
CA MET A 685 -27.95 -21.91 24.55
C MET A 685 -27.83 -20.58 23.81
N ASP A 686 -26.68 -19.93 23.88
CA ASP A 686 -26.41 -18.65 23.22
C ASP A 686 -26.44 -18.82 21.69
N PHE A 687 -25.86 -19.90 21.16
CA PHE A 687 -25.99 -20.28 19.74
C PHE A 687 -27.46 -20.44 19.31
N LEU A 688 -28.26 -21.19 20.09
CA LEU A 688 -29.67 -21.44 19.77
C LEU A 688 -30.57 -20.21 19.96
N LEU A 689 -30.23 -19.28 20.85
CA LEU A 689 -30.99 -18.05 21.06
C LEU A 689 -30.86 -17.09 19.87
N LEU A 690 -29.67 -17.01 19.27
CA LEU A 690 -29.37 -16.11 18.16
C LEU A 690 -29.77 -16.68 16.80
N TRP A 691 -29.55 -17.99 16.57
CA TRP A 691 -29.76 -18.62 15.25
C TRP A 691 -30.75 -19.79 15.22
N GLY A 692 -31.40 -20.11 16.35
CA GLY A 692 -32.36 -21.22 16.43
C GLY A 692 -33.80 -20.92 15.98
N ASN A 693 -34.05 -19.77 15.33
CA ASN A 693 -35.39 -19.33 14.89
C ASN A 693 -35.72 -19.68 13.44
#